data_AF-A0AAD8EV95-F1
#
_entry.id   AF-A0AAD8EV95-F1
#
_cell.length_a   1.000
_cell.length_b   1.000
_cell.length_c   1.000
_cell.angle_alpha   90.00
_cell.angle_beta   90.00
_cell.angle_gamma   90.00
#
_symmetry.space_group_name_H-M   'P 1'
#
loop_
_entity.id
_entity.type
_entity.pdbx_description
1 polymer ?
#
loop_
_entity_poly.entity_id
_entity_poly.type
_entity_poly.pdbx_seq_one_letter_code
_entity_poly.pdbx_strand_id
1 'polypeptide(L)'
;YGEAELYYRIVNMRDAQSQSMATIAATNQDMYQVAPVGGVVLTQVAVSPVPPPPSVSPPGSPMDHFSPRLRNSNRPLIQNLNMTLDPNIGFQVDRVKHAELGEGKVRLTAYYQSNGKIVQSATSPVMCTTTAVRSNFKYFYHVFGQQEASFQDVKMTGDMILVARFYLKKQIKNQIDETEAANTTGPQYGEEALVAWSAIPLVLSMQGELTSRERREFNPSTMRINAGTHILKLYEPPVPEPTNMPYDTLQYYKDARRYGKATVRIHIFQGQPRPGSLTPSELSDEGDDVLPEFAWLPCDRRTPPSEPFHVGDGFDIYIDGCRFLPDSVTYSRVAARILDRKYEVHGKDISTSVKIDSDIFNPVYEHRAEFREPQIPPSATLLFKVYTIDNFYRQLTVVGYAALKIFVESGTERQPGIDRAGVQISLNEGPHQLRLYSQGPNGVDPFTEKCMADANVRPVPCASLLVRIAKVPKGPKGKPLVATKVPQADWARLGLWYPRPKYSDRVYFSSQCVPSRGESKLFHAMMKRVPITIRDAVAATTKAKESFLSSDKNMEQYIRNQLTKSMDTKPLDQDLNFISQYSPLHGIKLALDSAVNLPWANFTLAHVCLNPPGAFYMGAPHATYDKLTFIEYLDPRSTHTSPAWKDGFKHFPRRSYHRFLVAIIHLQEVFVNVSRDNYKYGLLEQAYAWTAVQIFKDKYCYTETFQLPLFQGAPNQQMLKQLAREPCKEWMERNIRNRTLKLLDGASVFIRLCDARRDDELLYDVPASKLVHVNVDYIPRNLAEIYSRERPGRPLESLIPPGKSSEQFMEGLKVKFKSLVYKLYEEGNMSNN
;
A
#
# COMPACT_ATOMS: atom_id res chain seq x y z
N TYR A 1 29.78 27.66 22.18
CA TYR A 1 29.28 26.89 21.01
C TYR A 1 28.45 27.83 20.19
N GLY A 2 28.90 28.11 18.97
CA GLY A 2 28.43 29.21 18.11
C GLY A 2 26.98 29.07 17.66
N GLU A 3 26.46 30.18 17.16
CA GLU A 3 25.10 30.37 16.65
C GLU A 3 24.72 29.25 15.67
N ALA A 4 23.65 28.52 15.99
CA ALA A 4 23.07 27.52 15.11
C ALA A 4 21.87 28.14 14.41
N GLU A 5 21.96 28.32 13.09
CA GLU A 5 20.86 28.83 12.27
C GLU A 5 20.07 27.67 11.65
N LEU A 6 18.75 27.71 11.79
CA LEU A 6 17.82 26.71 11.26
C LEU A 6 17.11 27.27 10.01
N TYR A 7 17.35 26.65 8.86
CA TYR A 7 16.69 27.00 7.60
C TYR A 7 15.64 25.94 7.24
N TYR A 8 14.38 26.34 7.10
CA TYR A 8 13.29 25.49 6.63
C TYR A 8 12.52 26.19 5.50
N ARG A 9 12.06 25.41 4.51
CA ARG A 9 11.28 25.92 3.36
C ARG A 9 9.86 25.38 3.44
N ILE A 10 8.88 26.27 3.54
CA ILE A 10 7.46 25.92 3.50
C ILE A 10 7.00 26.00 2.04
N VAL A 11 6.56 24.88 1.49
CA VAL A 11 6.08 24.79 0.09
C VAL A 11 4.68 24.21 0.07
N ASN A 12 3.87 24.64 -0.91
CA ASN A 12 2.58 24.01 -1.16
C ASN A 12 2.82 22.54 -1.58
N MET A 13 2.02 21.59 -1.10
CA MET A 13 2.22 20.16 -1.39
C MET A 13 2.20 19.83 -2.88
N ARG A 14 1.46 20.59 -3.70
CA ARG A 14 1.49 20.46 -5.17
C ARG A 14 2.90 20.67 -5.75
N ASP A 15 3.68 21.52 -5.08
CA ASP A 15 5.04 21.91 -5.45
C ASP A 15 6.08 21.14 -4.63
N ALA A 16 5.66 20.25 -3.72
CA ALA A 16 6.58 19.56 -2.82
C ALA A 16 7.52 18.61 -3.55
N GLN A 17 7.09 17.96 -4.63
CA GLN A 17 7.94 17.08 -5.43
C GLN A 17 8.98 17.87 -6.26
N SER A 18 8.60 19.01 -6.83
CA SER A 18 9.55 19.87 -7.55
C SER A 18 10.54 20.53 -6.59
N GLN A 19 10.08 20.92 -5.40
CA GLN A 19 10.90 21.60 -4.39
C GLN A 19 11.74 20.65 -3.53
N SER A 20 11.34 19.38 -3.34
CA SER A 20 12.16 18.38 -2.65
C SER A 20 13.44 18.02 -3.40
N MET A 21 13.50 18.34 -4.70
CA MET A 21 14.71 18.17 -5.50
C MET A 21 15.74 19.27 -5.25
N ALA A 22 15.35 20.43 -4.69
CA ALA A 22 16.22 21.58 -4.46
C ALA A 22 16.94 21.52 -3.10
N THR A 23 18.23 21.88 -3.06
CA THR A 23 19.02 21.91 -1.82
C THR A 23 18.68 23.13 -0.95
N ILE A 24 18.59 22.94 0.38
CA ILE A 24 18.50 24.03 1.37
C ILE A 24 19.93 24.36 1.83
N ALA A 25 20.34 25.62 1.68
CA ALA A 25 21.66 26.10 2.08
C ALA A 25 21.61 27.56 2.53
N ALA A 26 22.42 27.94 3.52
CA ALA A 26 22.52 29.29 4.07
C ALA A 26 22.80 30.37 3.01
N THR A 27 23.60 30.02 1.99
CA THR A 27 23.95 30.92 0.88
C THR A 27 22.78 31.36 0.00
N ASN A 28 21.60 30.75 0.15
CA ASN A 28 20.43 30.98 -0.69
C ASN A 28 19.31 31.73 0.05
N GLN A 29 19.61 32.35 1.19
CA GLN A 29 18.64 33.03 2.06
C GLN A 29 17.80 34.09 1.30
N ASP A 30 18.43 34.87 0.43
CA ASP A 30 17.77 35.95 -0.31
C ASP A 30 16.79 35.43 -1.37
N MET A 31 16.99 34.19 -1.86
CA MET A 31 16.06 33.54 -2.78
C MET A 31 14.78 33.02 -2.10
N TYR A 32 14.76 32.96 -0.76
CA TYR A 32 13.61 32.48 0.01
C TYR A 32 12.63 33.60 0.37
N GLN A 33 13.04 34.87 0.27
CA GLN A 33 12.20 36.01 0.63
C GLN A 33 11.26 36.48 -0.50
N VAL A 34 11.43 35.99 -1.73
CA VAL A 34 10.67 36.47 -2.89
C VAL A 34 9.95 35.32 -3.56
N ALA A 35 8.62 35.38 -3.61
CA ALA A 35 7.81 34.46 -4.42
C ALA A 35 8.23 34.61 -5.90
N PRO A 36 8.36 33.52 -6.69
CA PRO A 36 8.70 33.63 -8.09
C PRO A 36 7.66 34.49 -8.81
N VAL A 37 8.09 35.64 -9.32
CA VAL A 37 7.26 36.53 -10.12
C VAL A 37 6.97 35.82 -11.44
N GLY A 38 5.71 35.44 -11.65
CA GLY A 38 5.28 34.69 -12.84
C GLY A 38 3.85 34.16 -12.79
N GLY A 39 3.17 34.22 -11.64
CA GLY A 39 1.74 33.98 -11.57
C GLY A 39 0.95 35.25 -11.94
N VAL A 40 0.31 35.24 -13.11
CA VAL A 40 -0.67 36.27 -13.49
C VAL A 40 -1.72 36.37 -12.37
N VAL A 41 -1.80 37.55 -11.73
CA VAL A 41 -2.93 37.90 -10.88
C VAL A 41 -4.11 38.15 -11.82
N LEU A 42 -5.00 37.17 -11.96
CA LEU A 42 -6.29 37.41 -12.60
C LEU A 42 -7.11 38.32 -11.68
N THR A 43 -7.18 39.60 -12.03
CA THR A 43 -8.16 40.53 -11.50
C THR A 43 -9.55 39.93 -11.66
N GLN A 44 -10.25 39.76 -10.53
CA GLN A 44 -11.65 39.35 -10.50
C GLN A 44 -12.50 40.38 -11.25
N VAL A 45 -12.95 40.04 -12.46
CA VAL A 45 -14.09 40.71 -13.08
C VAL A 45 -15.33 39.97 -12.62
N ALA A 46 -16.21 40.67 -11.91
CA ALA A 46 -17.52 40.18 -11.55
C ALA A 46 -18.34 39.94 -12.83
N VAL A 47 -18.71 38.68 -13.09
CA VAL A 47 -19.63 38.32 -14.17
C VAL A 47 -20.92 37.83 -13.53
N SER A 48 -21.98 38.62 -13.67
CA SER A 48 -23.35 38.24 -13.33
C SER A 48 -23.81 37.06 -14.20
N PRO A 49 -24.54 36.07 -13.64
CA PRO A 49 -24.96 34.91 -14.41
C PRO A 49 -26.13 35.24 -15.35
N VAL A 50 -25.96 34.93 -16.63
CA VAL A 50 -27.04 34.82 -17.63
C VAL A 50 -27.53 33.36 -17.64
N PRO A 51 -28.84 33.08 -17.66
CA PRO A 51 -29.37 31.71 -17.65
C PRO A 51 -29.26 31.02 -19.02
N PRO A 52 -29.03 29.69 -19.08
CA PRO A 52 -29.02 28.93 -20.33
C PRO A 52 -30.45 28.58 -20.82
N PRO A 53 -30.65 28.40 -22.14
CA PRO A 53 -31.94 28.07 -22.75
C PRO A 53 -32.31 26.58 -22.58
N PRO A 54 -33.61 26.22 -22.72
CA PRO A 54 -34.10 24.87 -22.49
C PRO A 54 -33.78 23.96 -23.68
N SER A 55 -33.18 22.79 -23.43
CA SER A 55 -33.02 21.75 -24.47
C SER A 55 -33.48 20.38 -23.98
N VAL A 56 -34.63 20.00 -24.55
CA VAL A 56 -35.09 18.71 -25.09
C VAL A 56 -34.45 17.42 -24.54
N SER A 57 -35.33 16.56 -23.99
CA SER A 57 -35.07 15.20 -23.50
C SER A 57 -34.55 14.25 -24.59
N PRO A 58 -33.62 13.32 -24.28
CA PRO A 58 -33.27 12.22 -25.17
C PRO A 58 -34.31 11.08 -25.15
N PRO A 59 -34.46 10.31 -26.25
CA PRO A 59 -35.49 9.28 -26.40
C PRO A 59 -35.14 7.98 -25.64
N GLY A 60 -36.20 7.29 -25.20
CA GLY A 60 -36.13 6.05 -24.44
C GLY A 60 -35.54 4.88 -25.22
N SER A 61 -34.81 4.02 -24.51
CA SER A 61 -34.35 2.72 -24.98
C SER A 61 -35.15 1.59 -24.31
N PRO A 62 -35.27 0.43 -24.97
CA PRO A 62 -36.46 -0.41 -24.92
C PRO A 62 -36.52 -1.37 -23.74
N MET A 63 -37.76 -1.74 -23.43
CA MET A 63 -38.16 -2.73 -22.46
C MET A 63 -37.64 -4.12 -22.84
N ASP A 64 -36.94 -4.78 -21.92
CA ASP A 64 -36.87 -6.24 -21.88
C ASP A 64 -37.66 -6.76 -20.69
N HIS A 65 -38.61 -7.63 -21.02
CA HIS A 65 -39.58 -8.25 -20.13
C HIS A 65 -38.90 -9.17 -19.11
N PHE A 66 -39.06 -8.84 -17.82
CA PHE A 66 -39.03 -9.83 -16.75
C PHE A 66 -40.31 -9.72 -15.91
N SER A 67 -41.09 -10.79 -15.92
CA SER A 67 -42.36 -10.95 -15.20
C SER A 67 -42.20 -10.75 -13.69
N PRO A 68 -43.19 -10.17 -12.98
CA PRO A 68 -43.11 -9.98 -11.55
C PRO A 68 -43.38 -11.30 -10.82
N ARG A 69 -42.31 -11.98 -10.38
CA ARG A 69 -42.43 -12.90 -9.24
C ARG A 69 -42.47 -12.05 -7.97
N LEU A 70 -43.59 -12.13 -7.26
CA LEU A 70 -43.78 -11.65 -5.89
C LEU A 70 -42.53 -11.96 -5.03
N ARG A 71 -41.69 -10.94 -4.80
CA ARG A 71 -40.62 -11.01 -3.80
C ARG A 71 -41.25 -10.84 -2.43
N ASN A 72 -41.50 -11.96 -1.77
CA ASN A 72 -41.62 -11.99 -0.31
C ASN A 72 -40.42 -11.23 0.29
N SER A 73 -40.73 -10.22 1.10
CA SER A 73 -39.76 -9.53 1.93
C SER A 73 -39.15 -10.52 2.92
N ASN A 74 -37.94 -11.00 2.65
CA ASN A 74 -37.13 -11.71 3.64
C ASN A 74 -36.66 -10.69 4.70
N ARG A 75 -37.54 -10.39 5.66
CA ARG A 75 -37.16 -9.91 6.98
C ARG A 75 -36.62 -11.12 7.77
N PRO A 76 -35.54 -11.01 8.55
CA PRO A 76 -35.08 -12.11 9.39
C PRO A 76 -36.14 -12.40 10.46
N LEU A 77 -36.65 -13.63 10.46
CA LEU A 77 -37.49 -14.17 11.52
C LEU A 77 -36.59 -14.43 12.74
N ILE A 78 -36.87 -13.78 13.89
CA ILE A 78 -36.10 -13.95 15.13
C ILE A 78 -37.00 -14.61 16.17
N GLN A 79 -36.48 -15.66 16.83
CA GLN A 79 -37.14 -16.46 17.87
C GLN A 79 -37.63 -15.62 19.06
N ASN A 80 -38.83 -15.97 19.56
CA ASN A 80 -39.41 -15.42 20.78
C ASN A 80 -38.66 -15.93 22.03
N LEU A 81 -38.15 -15.01 22.84
CA LEU A 81 -37.71 -15.26 24.21
C LEU A 81 -38.58 -14.40 25.15
N ASN A 82 -39.29 -15.05 26.07
CA ASN A 82 -39.97 -14.38 27.18
C ASN A 82 -38.92 -13.70 28.06
N MET A 83 -38.89 -12.37 28.13
CA MET A 83 -38.04 -11.63 29.07
C MET A 83 -38.89 -10.62 29.86
N THR A 84 -38.71 -10.63 31.18
CA THR A 84 -39.01 -9.51 32.06
C THR A 84 -38.30 -8.26 31.52
N LEU A 85 -39.04 -7.16 31.35
CA LEU A 85 -38.48 -5.90 30.83
C LEU A 85 -37.53 -5.29 31.85
N ASP A 86 -36.24 -5.46 31.62
CA ASP A 86 -35.23 -4.62 32.23
C ASP A 86 -35.40 -3.19 31.68
N PRO A 87 -35.72 -2.17 32.50
CA PRO A 87 -35.92 -0.79 32.04
C PRO A 87 -34.61 -0.11 31.62
N ASN A 88 -33.48 -0.80 31.74
CA ASN A 88 -32.16 -0.25 31.43
C ASN A 88 -31.87 -0.32 29.93
N ILE A 89 -31.58 0.84 29.33
CA ILE A 89 -31.04 0.96 27.97
C ILE A 89 -29.61 1.44 28.03
N GLY A 90 -28.75 0.93 27.15
CA GLY A 90 -27.46 1.55 26.91
C GLY A 90 -27.09 1.68 25.45
N PHE A 91 -26.14 2.58 25.21
CA PHE A 91 -25.56 2.84 23.90
C PHE A 91 -24.05 2.73 23.93
N GLN A 92 -23.49 2.27 22.83
CA GLN A 92 -22.06 2.29 22.56
C GLN A 92 -21.83 2.84 21.16
N VAL A 93 -20.92 3.80 21.02
CA VAL A 93 -20.48 4.30 19.72
C VAL A 93 -19.17 3.61 19.38
N ASP A 94 -19.16 2.80 18.33
CA ASP A 94 -17.97 2.07 17.91
C ASP A 94 -17.05 2.97 17.07
N ARG A 95 -17.57 3.47 15.95
CA ARG A 95 -16.77 4.19 14.96
C ARG A 95 -17.58 5.01 13.98
N VAL A 96 -16.89 5.96 13.35
CA VAL A 96 -17.29 6.59 12.09
C VAL A 96 -16.29 6.19 10.99
N LYS A 97 -16.78 5.61 9.90
CA LYS A 97 -15.97 5.24 8.72
C LYS A 97 -16.16 6.23 7.58
N HIS A 98 -15.14 6.35 6.72
CA HIS A 98 -15.15 7.15 5.48
C HIS A 98 -15.47 8.64 5.68
N ALA A 99 -15.17 9.17 6.87
CA ALA A 99 -15.23 10.60 7.14
C ALA A 99 -13.88 11.27 6.80
N GLU A 100 -13.90 12.59 6.61
CA GLU A 100 -12.69 13.39 6.40
C GLU A 100 -11.71 13.27 7.59
N LEU A 101 -10.41 13.49 7.38
CA LEU A 101 -9.40 13.40 8.43
C LEU A 101 -9.56 14.53 9.46
N GLY A 102 -9.34 14.19 10.72
CA GLY A 102 -9.42 15.15 11.81
C GLY A 102 -9.61 14.50 13.17
N GLU A 103 -10.07 15.32 14.10
CA GLU A 103 -10.48 14.91 15.44
C GLU A 103 -12.00 14.90 15.51
N GLY A 104 -12.56 13.70 15.59
CA GLY A 104 -13.99 13.45 15.52
C GLY A 104 -14.59 13.18 16.89
N LYS A 105 -15.86 13.55 17.06
CA LYS A 105 -16.66 13.31 18.26
C LYS A 105 -18.10 12.99 17.86
N VAL A 106 -18.69 11.98 18.48
CA VAL A 106 -20.11 11.62 18.28
C VAL A 106 -20.91 11.92 19.54
N ARG A 107 -22.09 12.51 19.34
CA ARG A 107 -23.15 12.66 20.35
C ARG A 107 -24.39 11.90 19.88
N LEU A 108 -24.93 11.06 20.76
CA LEU A 108 -26.22 10.41 20.60
C LEU A 108 -27.22 11.08 21.55
N THR A 109 -28.41 11.43 21.05
CA THR A 109 -29.48 11.99 21.89
C THR A 109 -30.80 11.32 21.52
N ALA A 110 -31.54 10.83 22.53
CA ALA A 110 -32.86 10.26 22.34
C ALA A 110 -33.96 11.32 22.46
N TYR A 111 -34.93 11.31 21.55
CA TYR A 111 -36.06 12.25 21.51
C TYR A 111 -37.39 11.49 21.39
N TYR A 112 -38.46 12.10 21.90
CA TYR A 112 -39.82 11.74 21.54
C TYR A 112 -40.18 12.44 20.22
N GLN A 113 -40.44 11.67 19.16
CA GLN A 113 -40.78 12.22 17.86
C GLN A 113 -42.07 13.05 17.91
N SER A 114 -43.04 12.68 18.76
CA SER A 114 -44.33 13.39 18.84
C SER A 114 -44.23 14.85 19.31
N ASN A 115 -43.22 15.21 20.10
CA ASN A 115 -43.13 16.53 20.73
C ASN A 115 -41.72 17.15 20.70
N GLY A 116 -40.73 16.44 20.15
CA GLY A 116 -39.34 16.91 20.04
C GLY A 116 -38.57 17.00 21.35
N LYS A 117 -39.15 16.61 22.50
CA LYS A 117 -38.48 16.65 23.80
C LYS A 117 -37.46 15.52 23.94
N ILE A 118 -36.37 15.80 24.64
CA ILE A 118 -35.35 14.81 24.98
C ILE A 118 -35.93 13.80 25.97
N VAL A 119 -35.69 12.51 25.70
CA VAL A 119 -36.08 11.40 26.59
C VAL A 119 -35.31 11.52 27.90
N GLN A 120 -36.01 11.35 29.02
CA GLN A 120 -35.42 11.41 30.36
C GLN A 120 -35.29 10.00 30.95
N SER A 121 -34.21 9.77 31.69
CA SER A 121 -34.03 8.65 32.61
C SER A 121 -34.24 9.12 34.06
N ALA A 122 -34.13 8.24 35.05
CA ALA A 122 -34.22 8.64 36.46
C ALA A 122 -33.16 9.69 36.87
N THR A 123 -31.97 9.63 36.27
CA THR A 123 -30.81 10.43 36.74
C THR A 123 -30.36 11.49 35.75
N SER A 124 -30.69 11.37 34.46
CA SER A 124 -30.22 12.29 33.43
C SER A 124 -31.03 12.22 32.13
N PRO A 125 -30.88 13.21 31.23
CA PRO A 125 -31.30 13.04 29.85
C PRO A 125 -30.61 11.83 29.20
N VAL A 126 -31.33 11.12 28.32
CA VAL A 126 -30.81 9.96 27.58
C VAL A 126 -29.92 10.45 26.44
N MET A 127 -28.66 10.78 26.78
CA MET A 127 -27.64 11.34 25.90
C MET A 127 -26.28 10.67 26.16
N CYS A 128 -25.61 10.25 25.10
CA CYS A 128 -24.26 9.71 25.15
C CYS A 128 -23.32 10.61 24.32
N THR A 129 -22.21 11.04 24.89
CA THR A 129 -21.20 11.81 24.16
C THR A 129 -19.85 11.14 24.30
N THR A 130 -19.23 10.80 23.18
CA THR A 130 -17.89 10.21 23.14
C THR A 130 -16.81 11.24 23.48
N THR A 131 -15.66 10.79 23.96
CA THR A 131 -14.42 11.56 23.91
C THR A 131 -14.02 11.76 22.45
N ALA A 132 -13.31 12.85 22.19
CA ALA A 132 -12.76 13.12 20.89
C ALA A 132 -11.68 12.09 20.52
N VAL A 133 -11.68 11.62 19.28
CA VAL A 133 -10.66 10.67 18.78
C VAL A 133 -10.14 11.12 17.42
N ARG A 134 -8.85 10.90 17.18
CA ARG A 134 -8.20 11.22 15.89
C ARG A 134 -8.29 10.03 14.94
N SER A 135 -8.40 10.31 13.64
CA SER A 135 -8.24 9.30 12.57
C SER A 135 -6.77 9.00 12.27
N ASN A 136 -5.94 8.83 13.30
CA ASN A 136 -4.48 8.81 13.17
C ASN A 136 -3.87 7.42 12.97
N PHE A 137 -4.56 6.33 13.34
CA PHE A 137 -4.04 4.96 13.12
C PHE A 137 -4.74 4.21 11.98
N LYS A 138 -6.03 4.49 11.71
CA LYS A 138 -6.79 3.91 10.60
C LYS A 138 -7.41 5.00 9.73
N TYR A 139 -6.96 5.08 8.49
CA TYR A 139 -7.23 6.14 7.54
C TYR A 139 -8.73 6.27 7.22
N PHE A 140 -9.28 7.47 7.41
CA PHE A 140 -10.71 7.84 7.33
C PHE A 140 -11.62 7.16 8.37
N TYR A 141 -11.05 6.57 9.42
CA TYR A 141 -11.78 5.89 10.48
C TYR A 141 -11.54 6.63 11.80
N HIS A 142 -12.62 7.00 12.47
CA HIS A 142 -12.61 7.52 13.83
C HIS A 142 -13.16 6.40 14.71
N VAL A 143 -12.32 5.80 15.55
CA VAL A 143 -12.70 4.65 16.39
C VAL A 143 -12.80 5.14 17.84
N PHE A 144 -14.01 5.12 18.39
CA PHE A 144 -14.34 5.62 19.74
C PHE A 144 -14.26 4.53 20.81
N GLY A 145 -14.24 3.26 20.40
CA GLY A 145 -14.02 2.07 21.24
C GLY A 145 -15.13 1.80 22.24
N GLN A 146 -14.78 1.18 23.37
CA GLN A 146 -15.76 0.73 24.37
C GLN A 146 -16.32 1.88 25.25
N GLN A 147 -16.63 3.02 24.64
CA GLN A 147 -17.32 4.10 25.34
C GLN A 147 -18.81 3.80 25.39
N GLU A 148 -19.28 3.52 26.60
CA GLU A 148 -20.64 3.07 26.89
C GLU A 148 -21.35 4.10 27.78
N ALA A 149 -22.66 4.26 27.55
CA ALA A 149 -23.54 5.01 28.43
C ALA A 149 -24.80 4.17 28.68
N SER A 150 -25.15 4.00 29.94
CA SER A 150 -26.32 3.22 30.39
C SER A 150 -27.27 4.12 31.18
N PHE A 151 -28.57 3.92 30.99
CA PHE A 151 -29.63 4.74 31.54
C PHE A 151 -30.67 3.84 32.19
N GLN A 152 -31.00 4.13 33.45
CA GLN A 152 -31.96 3.36 34.25
C GLN A 152 -33.33 4.04 34.27
N ASP A 153 -34.39 3.24 34.43
CA ASP A 153 -35.79 3.70 34.56
C ASP A 153 -36.24 4.63 33.42
N VAL A 154 -35.84 4.32 32.19
CA VAL A 154 -36.25 5.10 31.02
C VAL A 154 -37.71 4.80 30.70
N LYS A 155 -38.56 5.83 30.67
CA LYS A 155 -39.97 5.68 30.27
C LYS A 155 -40.06 5.44 28.76
N MET A 156 -40.27 4.19 28.39
CA MET A 156 -40.38 3.76 27.00
C MET A 156 -41.70 4.20 26.35
N THR A 157 -41.62 4.67 25.11
CA THR A 157 -42.77 4.92 24.21
C THR A 157 -42.42 4.49 22.79
N GLY A 158 -43.43 4.20 21.96
CA GLY A 158 -43.28 3.73 20.58
C GLY A 158 -42.87 4.80 19.56
N ASP A 159 -42.67 6.05 19.99
CA ASP A 159 -42.25 7.19 19.17
C ASP A 159 -40.83 7.68 19.49
N MET A 160 -40.05 6.91 20.25
CA MET A 160 -38.68 7.27 20.59
C MET A 160 -37.73 7.09 19.40
N ILE A 161 -36.95 8.14 19.10
CA ILE A 161 -35.90 8.12 18.08
C ILE A 161 -34.54 8.47 18.68
N LEU A 162 -33.48 7.88 18.16
CA LEU A 162 -32.09 8.20 18.51
C LEU A 162 -31.47 8.98 17.37
N VAL A 163 -30.98 10.18 17.66
CA VAL A 163 -30.26 11.02 16.70
C VAL A 163 -28.78 10.99 17.02
N ALA A 164 -27.97 10.59 16.04
CA ALA A 164 -26.51 10.63 16.09
C ALA A 164 -25.99 11.88 15.38
N ARG A 165 -25.17 12.67 16.07
CA ARG A 165 -24.50 13.86 15.54
C ARG A 165 -22.99 13.63 15.56
N PHE A 166 -22.35 13.84 14.41
CA PHE A 166 -20.90 13.71 14.24
C PHE A 166 -20.28 15.09 14.05
N TYR A 167 -19.46 15.46 15.02
CA TYR A 167 -18.68 16.68 15.04
C TYR A 167 -17.25 16.38 14.62
N LEU A 168 -16.67 17.21 13.76
CA LEU A 168 -15.32 16.99 13.23
C LEU A 168 -14.54 18.30 13.19
N LYS A 169 -13.44 18.33 13.94
CA LYS A 169 -12.39 19.33 13.75
C LYS A 169 -11.46 18.84 12.65
N LYS A 170 -11.66 19.34 11.43
CA LYS A 170 -10.88 18.93 10.25
C LYS A 170 -9.39 19.19 10.48
N GLN A 171 -8.56 18.21 10.11
CA GLN A 171 -7.12 18.42 10.09
C GLN A 171 -6.79 19.37 8.93
N ILE A 172 -6.28 20.56 9.23
CA ILE A 172 -5.76 21.48 8.21
C ILE A 172 -4.57 20.78 7.55
N LYS A 173 -4.58 20.70 6.21
CA LYS A 173 -3.63 19.92 5.38
C LYS A 173 -2.13 20.27 5.53
N ASN A 174 -1.74 21.13 6.49
CA ASN A 174 -0.40 21.70 6.63
C ASN A 174 0.30 21.42 7.99
N GLN A 175 -0.29 20.66 8.92
CA GLN A 175 0.38 20.27 10.17
C GLN A 175 0.73 18.77 10.16
N ILE A 176 1.98 18.45 9.80
CA ILE A 176 2.59 17.12 9.92
C ILE A 176 3.51 17.05 11.16
N ASP A 177 3.74 18.16 11.87
CA ASP A 177 4.51 18.13 13.12
C ASP A 177 3.61 17.80 14.32
N GLU A 178 3.76 16.56 14.81
CA GLU A 178 2.94 15.94 15.86
C GLU A 178 3.35 16.31 17.30
N THR A 179 4.20 17.31 17.51
CA THR A 179 4.78 17.55 18.85
C THR A 179 4.14 18.69 19.66
N GLU A 180 3.39 19.62 19.05
CA GLU A 180 2.90 20.81 19.76
C GLU A 180 1.41 20.80 20.16
N ALA A 181 0.60 19.90 19.60
CA ALA A 181 -0.85 19.90 19.84
C ALA A 181 -1.29 19.23 21.17
N ALA A 182 -0.36 18.83 22.04
CA ALA A 182 -0.69 18.17 23.31
C ALA A 182 -1.03 19.15 24.46
N ASN A 183 -0.72 20.46 24.32
CA ASN A 183 -0.85 21.44 25.41
C ASN A 183 -1.83 22.59 25.15
N THR A 184 -2.71 22.51 24.15
CA THR A 184 -3.83 23.47 24.06
C THR A 184 -5.03 22.96 24.84
N THR A 185 -5.23 23.55 26.03
CA THR A 185 -6.51 23.56 26.76
C THR A 185 -7.66 23.83 25.77
N GLY A 186 -8.59 22.89 25.69
CA GLY A 186 -9.46 22.70 24.52
C GLY A 186 -10.48 23.82 24.24
N PRO A 187 -10.83 24.06 22.96
CA PRO A 187 -12.06 24.74 22.60
C PRO A 187 -13.25 23.76 22.59
N GLN A 188 -14.42 24.24 23.03
CA GLN A 188 -15.68 23.50 23.07
C GLN A 188 -16.08 22.99 21.67
N TYR A 189 -16.53 21.74 21.57
CA TYR A 189 -17.25 21.24 20.39
C TYR A 189 -18.65 21.88 20.36
N GLY A 190 -18.81 23.01 19.65
CA GLY A 190 -20.09 23.64 19.39
C GLY A 190 -20.77 23.13 18.12
N GLU A 191 -21.93 23.70 17.77
CA GLU A 191 -22.71 23.33 16.57
C GLU A 191 -21.96 23.65 15.27
N GLU A 192 -21.03 24.60 15.27
CA GLU A 192 -20.15 24.93 14.15
C GLU A 192 -19.23 23.77 13.73
N ALA A 193 -18.95 22.82 14.63
CA ALA A 193 -18.15 21.64 14.34
C ALA A 193 -19.00 20.47 13.80
N LEU A 194 -20.33 20.60 13.74
CA LEU A 194 -21.22 19.55 13.26
C LEU A 194 -21.06 19.37 11.74
N VAL A 195 -20.58 18.20 11.31
CA VAL A 195 -20.36 17.92 9.88
C VAL A 195 -21.31 16.88 9.33
N ALA A 196 -21.92 16.06 10.19
CA ALA A 196 -22.90 15.08 9.75
C ALA A 196 -23.85 14.60 10.85
N TRP A 197 -24.97 14.01 10.45
CA TRP A 197 -25.96 13.43 11.36
C TRP A 197 -26.61 12.16 10.79
N SER A 198 -27.29 11.40 11.66
CA SER A 198 -28.16 10.27 11.28
C SER A 198 -29.20 10.04 12.37
N ALA A 199 -30.22 9.23 12.10
CA ALA A 199 -31.23 8.87 13.08
C ALA A 199 -31.76 7.44 12.88
N ILE A 200 -32.23 6.81 13.95
CA ILE A 200 -32.79 5.46 13.98
C ILE A 200 -33.93 5.39 15.01
N PRO A 201 -35.03 4.64 14.78
CA PRO A 201 -36.03 4.41 15.81
C PRO A 201 -35.44 3.57 16.96
N LEU A 202 -35.71 3.99 18.21
CA LEU A 202 -35.31 3.22 19.41
C LEU A 202 -36.29 2.09 19.72
N VAL A 203 -37.54 2.23 19.30
CA VAL A 203 -38.59 1.22 19.49
C VAL A 203 -39.16 0.78 18.15
N LEU A 204 -39.23 -0.53 17.93
CA LEU A 204 -39.76 -1.14 16.72
C LEU A 204 -41.13 -1.76 17.00
N SER A 205 -42.03 -1.66 16.01
CA SER A 205 -43.27 -2.44 15.98
C SER A 205 -42.99 -3.90 15.57
N MET A 206 -43.60 -4.84 16.28
CA MET A 206 -43.60 -6.28 15.97
C MET A 206 -44.76 -6.65 15.03
N GLN A 207 -45.81 -5.82 14.94
CA GLN A 207 -47.03 -6.07 14.16
C GLN A 207 -47.41 -4.81 13.39
N GLY A 208 -47.24 -4.81 12.06
CA GLY A 208 -47.70 -3.73 11.19
C GLY A 208 -47.17 -2.32 11.52
N GLU A 209 -47.72 -1.30 10.84
CA GLU A 209 -47.50 0.11 11.19
C GLU A 209 -48.40 0.50 12.37
N LEU A 210 -47.80 1.06 13.42
CA LEU A 210 -48.53 1.54 14.60
C LEU A 210 -48.98 2.98 14.37
N THR A 211 -50.22 3.28 14.72
CA THR A 211 -50.76 4.64 14.73
C THR A 211 -50.07 5.51 15.79
N SER A 212 -50.12 6.83 15.62
CA SER A 212 -49.57 7.79 16.61
C SER A 212 -50.19 7.64 18.00
N ARG A 213 -51.41 7.08 18.10
CA ARG A 213 -52.07 6.81 19.39
C ARG A 213 -51.50 5.56 20.05
N GLU A 214 -51.27 4.49 19.28
CA GLU A 214 -50.70 3.23 19.78
C GLU A 214 -49.25 3.41 20.23
N ARG A 215 -48.51 4.37 19.65
CA ARG A 215 -47.12 4.69 20.03
C ARG A 215 -46.98 5.45 21.36
N ARG A 216 -48.07 5.94 21.96
CA ARG A 216 -48.00 6.76 23.19
C ARG A 216 -47.55 5.97 24.41
N GLU A 217 -47.82 4.68 24.45
CA GLU A 217 -47.46 3.80 25.56
C GLU A 217 -46.72 2.58 25.01
N PHE A 218 -45.63 2.20 25.67
CA PHE A 218 -44.88 1.02 25.29
C PHE A 218 -45.66 -0.24 25.62
N ASN A 219 -46.04 -1.02 24.60
CA ASN A 219 -46.71 -2.30 24.77
C ASN A 219 -45.74 -3.44 24.42
N PRO A 220 -45.27 -4.24 25.40
CA PRO A 220 -44.34 -5.35 25.17
C PRO A 220 -44.85 -6.43 24.20
N SER A 221 -46.17 -6.56 24.03
CA SER A 221 -46.75 -7.57 23.13
C SER A 221 -46.68 -7.15 21.65
N THR A 222 -46.56 -5.85 21.38
CA THR A 222 -46.54 -5.30 20.01
C THR A 222 -45.28 -4.47 19.71
N MET A 223 -44.45 -4.16 20.70
CA MET A 223 -43.26 -3.33 20.58
C MET A 223 -42.04 -3.97 21.23
N ARG A 224 -40.85 -3.68 20.68
CA ARG A 224 -39.56 -4.05 21.28
C ARG A 224 -38.52 -2.97 21.07
N ILE A 225 -37.49 -2.95 21.92
CA ILE A 225 -36.33 -2.08 21.73
C ILE A 225 -35.55 -2.52 20.49
N ASN A 226 -35.06 -1.55 19.74
CA ASN A 226 -34.20 -1.76 18.58
C ASN A 226 -32.76 -2.12 19.00
N ALA A 227 -32.62 -3.17 19.82
CA ALA A 227 -31.33 -3.64 20.31
C ALA A 227 -30.53 -4.35 19.20
N GLY A 228 -29.20 -4.29 19.28
CA GLY A 228 -28.29 -4.86 18.30
C GLY A 228 -27.26 -3.88 17.78
N THR A 229 -26.45 -4.32 16.82
CA THR A 229 -25.48 -3.47 16.13
C THR A 229 -26.12 -2.84 14.90
N HIS A 230 -26.00 -1.51 14.77
CA HIS A 230 -26.53 -0.74 13.65
C HIS A 230 -25.41 -0.01 12.91
N ILE A 231 -25.48 0.01 11.58
CA ILE A 231 -24.62 0.82 10.71
C ILE A 231 -25.50 1.83 10.00
N LEU A 232 -25.32 3.11 10.35
CA LEU A 232 -26.16 4.20 9.88
C LEU A 232 -25.40 5.07 8.89
N LYS A 233 -26.10 5.46 7.82
CA LYS A 233 -25.63 6.43 6.83
C LYS A 233 -25.63 7.83 7.45
N LEU A 234 -24.51 8.54 7.32
CA LEU A 234 -24.39 9.94 7.72
C LEU A 234 -24.83 10.90 6.59
N TYR A 235 -25.49 11.98 6.97
CA TYR A 235 -26.04 13.03 6.10
C TYR A 235 -25.48 14.40 6.48
N GLU A 236 -25.39 15.31 5.52
CA GLU A 236 -24.92 16.68 5.74
C GLU A 236 -25.94 17.48 6.58
N PRO A 237 -25.49 18.46 7.39
CA PRO A 237 -26.36 19.41 8.06
C PRO A 237 -27.23 20.23 7.07
N PRO A 238 -28.35 20.82 7.52
CA PRO A 238 -28.84 20.89 8.90
C PRO A 238 -29.48 19.59 9.39
N VAL A 239 -29.52 19.39 10.72
CA VAL A 239 -30.27 18.29 11.34
C VAL A 239 -31.76 18.68 11.36
N PRO A 240 -32.68 17.88 10.78
CA PRO A 240 -34.10 18.13 10.89
C PRO A 240 -34.56 18.14 12.36
N GLU A 241 -35.62 18.90 12.64
CA GLU A 241 -36.29 18.80 13.94
C GLU A 241 -36.84 17.39 14.14
N PRO A 242 -36.75 16.80 15.35
CA PRO A 242 -37.21 15.44 15.62
C PRO A 242 -38.66 15.17 15.21
N THR A 243 -39.54 16.19 15.31
CA THR A 243 -40.95 16.10 14.92
C THR A 243 -41.17 15.92 13.42
N ASN A 244 -40.19 16.31 12.61
CA ASN A 244 -40.25 16.27 11.15
C ASN A 244 -39.54 15.04 10.57
N MET A 245 -38.94 14.20 11.42
CA MET A 245 -38.26 12.98 10.97
C MET A 245 -39.28 11.86 10.67
N PRO A 246 -39.27 11.26 9.47
CA PRO A 246 -40.24 10.23 9.08
C PRO A 246 -39.89 8.90 9.74
N TYR A 247 -40.63 8.52 10.77
CA TYR A 247 -40.34 7.35 11.63
C TYR A 247 -40.12 6.05 10.85
N ASP A 248 -40.91 5.80 9.80
CA ASP A 248 -40.91 4.52 9.08
C ASP A 248 -39.86 4.45 7.95
N THR A 249 -39.21 5.56 7.61
CA THR A 249 -38.14 5.64 6.59
C THR A 249 -36.86 6.34 7.07
N LEU A 250 -36.67 6.45 8.39
CA LEU A 250 -35.50 7.09 9.05
C LEU A 250 -34.13 6.68 8.46
N GLN A 251 -34.01 5.44 7.97
CA GLN A 251 -32.75 4.91 7.42
C GLN A 251 -32.46 5.34 5.96
N TYR A 252 -33.44 5.98 5.30
CA TYR A 252 -33.38 6.48 3.92
C TYR A 252 -34.09 7.83 3.83
N TYR A 253 -33.50 8.85 4.45
CA TYR A 253 -33.98 10.22 4.31
C TYR A 253 -33.78 10.68 2.85
N LYS A 254 -34.87 10.71 2.06
CA LYS A 254 -34.82 10.96 0.61
C LYS A 254 -34.35 12.38 0.26
N ASP A 255 -34.64 13.34 1.12
CA ASP A 255 -34.36 14.76 0.88
C ASP A 255 -33.02 15.24 1.48
N ALA A 256 -32.31 14.36 2.21
CA ALA A 256 -31.04 14.71 2.85
C ALA A 256 -29.84 14.32 1.97
N ARG A 257 -28.89 15.25 1.83
CA ARG A 257 -27.64 15.01 1.10
C ARG A 257 -26.72 14.09 1.89
N ARG A 258 -26.19 13.05 1.24
CA ARG A 258 -25.24 12.11 1.86
C ARG A 258 -23.91 12.81 2.16
N TYR A 259 -23.39 12.63 3.38
CA TYR A 259 -22.02 13.03 3.73
C TYR A 259 -21.04 11.99 3.18
N GLY A 260 -20.76 12.08 1.88
CA GLY A 260 -19.93 11.12 1.13
C GLY A 260 -20.37 9.67 1.33
N LYS A 261 -19.39 8.78 1.55
CA LYS A 261 -19.62 7.36 1.91
C LYS A 261 -19.70 7.14 3.43
N ALA A 262 -19.76 8.20 4.24
CA ALA A 262 -19.58 8.07 5.68
C ALA A 262 -20.71 7.30 6.37
N THR A 263 -20.32 6.52 7.38
CA THR A 263 -21.24 5.72 8.21
C THR A 263 -20.83 5.74 9.67
N VAL A 264 -21.79 5.70 10.59
CA VAL A 264 -21.57 5.53 12.03
C VAL A 264 -22.05 4.13 12.45
N ARG A 265 -21.25 3.40 13.24
CA ARG A 265 -21.65 2.14 13.85
C ARG A 265 -21.96 2.37 15.33
N ILE A 266 -23.16 2.01 15.74
CA ILE A 266 -23.62 2.09 17.13
C ILE A 266 -24.13 0.72 17.59
N HIS A 267 -24.01 0.43 18.87
CA HIS A 267 -24.63 -0.73 19.50
C HIS A 267 -25.64 -0.26 20.54
N ILE A 268 -26.85 -0.78 20.46
CA ILE A 268 -27.95 -0.50 21.40
C ILE A 268 -28.21 -1.80 22.18
N PHE A 269 -28.25 -1.73 23.50
CA PHE A 269 -28.50 -2.90 24.35
C PHE A 269 -29.52 -2.61 25.44
N GLN A 270 -30.09 -3.69 25.99
CA GLN A 270 -31.03 -3.68 27.09
C GLN A 270 -30.52 -4.62 28.20
N GLY A 271 -30.47 -4.13 29.43
CA GLY A 271 -29.92 -4.85 30.59
C GLY A 271 -28.40 -4.88 30.69
N GLN A 272 -27.81 -6.01 31.10
CA GLN A 272 -26.36 -6.12 31.34
C GLN A 272 -25.54 -5.89 30.06
N PRO A 273 -24.45 -5.08 30.11
CA PRO A 273 -23.60 -4.83 28.96
C PRO A 273 -22.99 -6.16 28.49
N ARG A 274 -23.11 -6.46 27.19
CA ARG A 274 -22.42 -7.62 26.58
C ARG A 274 -21.26 -7.12 25.71
N PRO A 275 -20.02 -7.57 25.96
CA PRO A 275 -18.90 -7.27 25.09
C PRO A 275 -19.01 -8.10 23.81
N GLY A 276 -19.51 -7.49 22.74
CA GLY A 276 -19.47 -8.03 21.39
C GLY A 276 -18.40 -7.34 20.56
N SER A 277 -17.39 -8.09 20.11
CA SER A 277 -16.27 -7.67 19.27
C SER A 277 -16.54 -6.43 18.37
N LEU A 278 -15.89 -5.31 18.71
CA LEU A 278 -16.04 -4.03 18.01
C LEU A 278 -15.13 -3.87 16.80
N THR A 279 -14.21 -4.79 16.51
CA THR A 279 -13.29 -4.60 15.38
C THR A 279 -14.02 -4.65 14.03
N PRO A 280 -13.78 -3.69 13.13
CA PRO A 280 -14.29 -3.76 11.77
C PRO A 280 -13.75 -5.00 11.04
N SER A 281 -14.57 -5.59 10.16
CA SER A 281 -14.11 -6.54 9.14
C SER A 281 -12.89 -5.98 8.38
N GLU A 282 -11.93 -6.87 8.13
CA GLU A 282 -10.61 -6.64 7.52
C GLU A 282 -10.67 -6.52 5.98
N LEU A 283 -11.84 -6.69 5.37
CA LEU A 283 -11.96 -6.65 3.91
C LEU A 283 -12.03 -5.19 3.42
N SER A 284 -10.98 -4.74 2.73
CA SER A 284 -10.99 -3.50 1.97
C SER A 284 -11.62 -3.73 0.59
N ASP A 285 -12.93 -3.55 0.50
CA ASP A 285 -13.64 -3.38 -0.78
C ASP A 285 -13.36 -1.96 -1.31
N GLU A 286 -12.37 -1.81 -2.19
CA GLU A 286 -12.36 -0.67 -3.12
C GLU A 286 -11.94 -1.17 -4.51
N GLY A 287 -12.72 -0.79 -5.52
CA GLY A 287 -12.67 -1.27 -6.91
C GLY A 287 -11.46 -0.80 -7.74
N ASP A 288 -10.29 -0.69 -7.13
CA ASP A 288 -9.02 -0.35 -7.79
C ASP A 288 -8.35 -1.59 -8.45
N ASP A 289 -9.07 -2.71 -8.57
CA ASP A 289 -8.62 -3.90 -9.30
C ASP A 289 -8.70 -3.71 -10.84
N VAL A 290 -9.42 -2.69 -11.32
CA VAL A 290 -9.57 -2.40 -12.76
C VAL A 290 -8.37 -1.58 -13.25
N LEU A 291 -7.62 -2.09 -14.22
CA LEU A 291 -6.47 -1.39 -14.79
C LEU A 291 -6.89 -0.01 -15.37
N PRO A 292 -6.18 1.09 -15.04
CA PRO A 292 -6.44 2.40 -15.64
C PRO A 292 -6.26 2.41 -17.16
N GLU A 293 -7.05 3.23 -17.84
CA GLU A 293 -6.96 3.37 -19.29
C GLU A 293 -5.57 3.85 -19.71
N PHE A 294 -5.05 3.28 -20.80
CA PHE A 294 -3.71 3.53 -21.33
C PHE A 294 -2.54 3.17 -20.41
N ALA A 295 -2.72 2.59 -19.23
CA ALA A 295 -1.61 2.16 -18.37
C ALA A 295 -0.84 0.97 -18.96
N TRP A 296 -1.56 -0.04 -19.45
CA TRP A 296 -1.01 -1.13 -20.26
C TRP A 296 -1.98 -1.45 -21.39
N LEU A 297 -1.46 -1.64 -22.60
CA LEU A 297 -2.28 -1.91 -23.78
C LEU A 297 -1.91 -3.30 -24.30
N PRO A 298 -2.80 -4.29 -24.18
CA PRO A 298 -2.54 -5.64 -24.67
C PRO A 298 -2.34 -5.61 -26.17
N CYS A 299 -1.23 -6.19 -26.63
CA CYS A 299 -0.98 -6.44 -28.03
C CYS A 299 -0.09 -7.68 -28.15
N ASP A 300 -0.59 -8.66 -28.88
CA ASP A 300 0.13 -9.89 -29.20
C ASP A 300 0.56 -9.88 -30.66
N ARG A 301 1.68 -10.54 -30.94
CA ARG A 301 2.11 -10.78 -32.31
C ARG A 301 1.10 -11.71 -32.98
N ARG A 302 0.54 -11.27 -34.12
CA ARG A 302 -0.46 -12.06 -34.87
C ARG A 302 0.15 -13.29 -35.55
N THR A 303 1.33 -13.12 -36.14
CA THR A 303 2.04 -14.18 -36.88
C THR A 303 3.53 -14.16 -36.55
N PRO A 304 4.16 -15.31 -36.28
CA PRO A 304 5.60 -15.38 -36.06
C PRO A 304 6.41 -14.87 -37.26
N PRO A 305 7.60 -14.30 -37.05
CA PRO A 305 8.50 -13.94 -38.15
C PRO A 305 8.91 -15.18 -38.95
N SER A 306 8.67 -15.17 -40.26
CA SER A 306 8.97 -16.29 -41.16
C SER A 306 9.92 -15.92 -42.31
N GLU A 307 10.10 -14.62 -42.58
CA GLU A 307 11.04 -14.17 -43.61
C GLU A 307 12.48 -14.51 -43.19
N PRO A 308 13.24 -15.27 -43.98
CA PRO A 308 14.60 -15.64 -43.61
C PRO A 308 15.51 -14.41 -43.62
N PHE A 309 16.36 -14.31 -42.60
CA PHE A 309 17.39 -13.29 -42.47
C PHE A 309 18.75 -13.88 -42.88
N HIS A 310 19.39 -13.27 -43.86
CA HIS A 310 20.63 -13.79 -44.46
C HIS A 310 21.84 -12.91 -44.12
N VAL A 311 23.02 -13.51 -44.26
CA VAL A 311 24.29 -12.78 -44.21
C VAL A 311 24.27 -11.64 -45.23
N GLY A 312 24.57 -10.43 -44.78
CA GLY A 312 24.49 -9.21 -45.59
C GLY A 312 23.15 -8.46 -45.54
N ASP A 313 22.15 -8.98 -44.84
CA ASP A 313 20.97 -8.20 -44.46
C ASP A 313 21.34 -7.18 -43.37
N GLY A 314 20.55 -6.11 -43.26
CA GLY A 314 20.71 -5.08 -42.23
C GLY A 314 19.41 -4.87 -41.46
N PHE A 315 19.53 -4.36 -40.24
CA PHE A 315 18.40 -3.96 -39.42
C PHE A 315 18.72 -2.70 -38.62
N ASP A 316 17.66 -2.03 -38.18
CA ASP A 316 17.73 -0.87 -37.30
C ASP A 316 17.07 -1.19 -35.96
N ILE A 317 17.66 -0.64 -34.90
CA ILE A 317 17.09 -0.64 -33.56
C ILE A 317 16.61 0.76 -33.24
N TYR A 318 15.35 0.87 -32.82
CA TYR A 318 14.77 2.09 -32.28
C TYR A 318 14.55 1.92 -30.77
N ILE A 319 14.99 2.90 -29.98
CA ILE A 319 14.66 3.01 -28.55
C ILE A 319 13.74 4.22 -28.42
N ASP A 320 12.46 3.96 -28.23
CA ASP A 320 11.43 5.01 -28.33
C ASP A 320 11.23 5.76 -27.01
N GLY A 321 11.22 5.07 -25.87
CA GLY A 321 10.98 5.65 -24.55
C GLY A 321 10.84 4.62 -23.44
N CYS A 322 10.63 5.09 -22.21
CA CYS A 322 10.22 4.26 -21.07
C CYS A 322 8.81 4.63 -20.62
N ARG A 323 8.25 3.78 -19.77
CA ARG A 323 6.91 3.90 -19.20
C ARG A 323 6.98 3.69 -17.70
N PHE A 324 6.30 4.53 -16.94
CA PHE A 324 6.09 4.40 -15.49
C PHE A 324 7.35 4.09 -14.68
N LEU A 325 8.43 4.84 -14.91
CA LEU A 325 9.64 4.71 -14.11
C LEU A 325 9.39 5.02 -12.61
N PRO A 326 10.22 4.50 -11.68
CA PRO A 326 10.09 4.71 -10.23
C PRO A 326 10.10 6.19 -9.78
N ASP A 327 9.56 6.45 -8.59
CA ASP A 327 9.59 7.78 -7.95
C ASP A 327 11.03 8.30 -7.69
N SER A 328 12.02 7.41 -7.68
CA SER A 328 13.43 7.79 -7.47
C SER A 328 14.14 8.37 -8.69
N VAL A 329 13.54 8.27 -9.88
CA VAL A 329 14.12 8.74 -11.14
C VAL A 329 14.09 10.27 -11.23
N THR A 330 15.17 10.87 -11.73
CA THR A 330 15.25 12.32 -12.05
C THR A 330 15.21 12.56 -13.55
N TYR A 331 16.17 12.00 -14.27
CA TYR A 331 16.24 11.94 -15.72
C TYR A 331 17.00 10.67 -16.08
N SER A 332 16.82 10.15 -17.28
CA SER A 332 17.33 8.83 -17.62
C SER A 332 17.93 8.75 -19.01
N ARG A 333 18.75 7.71 -19.21
CA ARG A 333 19.23 7.26 -20.52
C ARG A 333 19.20 5.74 -20.59
N VAL A 334 19.16 5.22 -21.81
CA VAL A 334 19.29 3.78 -22.07
C VAL A 334 20.64 3.52 -22.71
N ALA A 335 21.38 2.56 -22.17
CA ALA A 335 22.53 1.97 -22.82
C ALA A 335 22.21 0.54 -23.23
N ALA A 336 22.70 0.08 -24.38
CA ALA A 336 22.49 -1.29 -24.81
C ALA A 336 23.67 -1.86 -25.59
N ARG A 337 23.77 -3.19 -25.57
CA ARG A 337 24.77 -3.98 -26.31
C ARG A 337 24.11 -5.21 -26.91
N ILE A 338 24.60 -5.66 -28.06
CA ILE A 338 24.28 -6.96 -28.60
C ILE A 338 25.28 -7.95 -28.02
N LEU A 339 24.77 -8.99 -27.37
CA LEU A 339 25.54 -10.06 -26.79
C LEU A 339 25.07 -11.39 -27.36
N ASP A 340 25.98 -12.31 -27.60
CA ASP A 340 25.58 -13.71 -27.85
C ASP A 340 25.37 -14.47 -26.53
N ARG A 341 25.04 -15.76 -26.66
CA ARG A 341 24.82 -16.67 -25.53
C ARG A 341 26.01 -16.78 -24.58
N LYS A 342 27.23 -16.46 -25.02
CA LYS A 342 28.48 -16.50 -24.25
C LYS A 342 28.89 -15.13 -23.72
N TYR A 343 28.03 -14.12 -23.83
CA TYR A 343 28.31 -12.73 -23.46
C TYR A 343 29.38 -12.05 -24.33
N GLU A 344 29.70 -12.58 -25.52
CA GLU A 344 30.57 -11.87 -26.46
C GLU A 344 29.81 -10.70 -27.08
N VAL A 345 30.47 -9.55 -27.18
CA VAL A 345 29.86 -8.30 -27.67
C VAL A 345 29.94 -8.25 -29.19
N HIS A 346 28.82 -7.96 -29.83
CA HIS A 346 28.71 -7.81 -31.29
C HIS A 346 28.29 -6.38 -31.64
N GLY A 347 29.00 -5.79 -32.60
CA GLY A 347 28.76 -4.43 -33.09
C GLY A 347 28.95 -3.29 -32.09
N LYS A 348 28.37 -2.14 -32.44
CA LYS A 348 28.54 -0.89 -31.68
C LYS A 348 27.67 -0.82 -30.42
N ASP A 349 28.20 -0.14 -29.40
CA ASP A 349 27.44 0.26 -28.21
C ASP A 349 26.32 1.24 -28.58
N ILE A 350 25.17 1.08 -27.93
CA ILE A 350 24.04 2.01 -28.03
C ILE A 350 23.98 2.84 -26.76
N SER A 351 23.84 4.16 -26.89
CA SER A 351 23.56 5.06 -25.78
C SER A 351 22.63 6.18 -26.25
N THR A 352 21.49 6.34 -25.58
CA THR A 352 20.48 7.34 -25.95
C THR A 352 20.78 8.71 -25.37
N SER A 353 20.29 9.76 -26.05
CA SER A 353 19.91 11.03 -25.43
C SER A 353 18.42 10.98 -25.05
N VAL A 354 17.97 11.94 -24.26
CA VAL A 354 16.57 12.05 -23.82
C VAL A 354 16.00 13.41 -24.18
N LYS A 355 14.74 13.46 -24.59
CA LYS A 355 14.04 14.72 -24.88
C LYS A 355 13.74 15.46 -23.58
N ILE A 356 14.34 16.63 -23.40
CA ILE A 356 14.25 17.42 -22.16
C ILE A 356 12.83 17.88 -21.81
N ASP A 357 11.93 18.01 -22.78
CA ASP A 357 10.52 18.38 -22.52
C ASP A 357 9.62 17.17 -22.28
N SER A 358 10.18 15.95 -22.27
CA SER A 358 9.42 14.74 -21.92
C SER A 358 9.33 14.54 -20.41
N ASP A 359 8.31 13.80 -19.99
CA ASP A 359 8.06 13.44 -18.60
C ASP A 359 9.15 12.49 -18.07
N ILE A 360 9.65 12.75 -16.85
CA ILE A 360 10.69 11.94 -16.22
C ILE A 360 10.25 10.50 -15.96
N PHE A 361 8.95 10.27 -15.75
CA PHE A 361 8.39 8.93 -15.51
C PHE A 361 8.07 8.19 -16.82
N ASN A 362 7.88 8.93 -17.92
CA ASN A 362 7.61 8.39 -19.25
C ASN A 362 8.53 9.04 -20.30
N PRO A 363 9.87 8.91 -20.14
CA PRO A 363 10.83 9.66 -20.93
C PRO A 363 10.84 9.20 -22.37
N VAL A 364 11.13 10.14 -23.27
CA VAL A 364 11.19 9.91 -24.71
C VAL A 364 12.63 10.00 -25.18
N TYR A 365 13.09 8.97 -25.89
CA TYR A 365 14.46 8.91 -26.43
C TYR A 365 14.49 9.09 -27.95
N GLU A 366 13.54 8.49 -28.68
CA GLU A 366 13.48 8.50 -30.16
C GLU A 366 14.85 8.23 -30.83
N HIS A 367 15.60 7.28 -30.29
CA HIS A 367 16.95 6.97 -30.76
C HIS A 367 16.91 5.89 -31.85
N ARG A 368 17.74 6.03 -32.90
CA ARG A 368 17.93 5.01 -33.95
C ARG A 368 19.39 4.60 -34.04
N ALA A 369 19.65 3.29 -34.03
CA ALA A 369 20.97 2.70 -34.26
C ALA A 369 20.95 1.76 -35.48
N GLU A 370 21.76 2.06 -36.49
CA GLU A 370 21.90 1.25 -37.71
C GLU A 370 22.94 0.12 -37.53
N PHE A 371 22.55 -1.13 -37.83
CA PHE A 371 23.43 -2.30 -37.86
C PHE A 371 23.53 -2.87 -39.28
N ARG A 372 24.75 -2.89 -39.82
CA ARG A 372 25.07 -3.29 -41.21
C ARG A 372 26.26 -4.26 -41.28
N GLU A 373 26.59 -4.85 -40.14
CA GLU A 373 27.78 -5.66 -39.93
C GLU A 373 27.63 -7.06 -40.55
N PRO A 374 28.74 -7.71 -40.96
CA PRO A 374 28.67 -8.90 -41.80
C PRO A 374 28.13 -10.15 -41.09
N GLN A 375 28.27 -10.30 -39.78
CA GLN A 375 27.79 -11.52 -39.10
C GLN A 375 27.43 -11.27 -37.63
N ILE A 376 26.13 -11.23 -37.34
CA ILE A 376 25.60 -11.28 -35.96
C ILE A 376 25.12 -12.72 -35.73
N PRO A 377 25.50 -13.37 -34.62
CA PRO A 377 25.18 -14.78 -34.40
C PRO A 377 23.68 -15.02 -34.20
N PRO A 378 23.16 -16.23 -34.53
CA PRO A 378 21.75 -16.58 -34.34
C PRO A 378 21.22 -16.37 -32.92
N SER A 379 22.02 -16.62 -31.88
CA SER A 379 21.62 -16.45 -30.48
C SER A 379 21.64 -15.00 -29.98
N ALA A 380 22.04 -14.04 -30.82
CA ALA A 380 22.24 -12.65 -30.42
C ALA A 380 21.02 -12.04 -29.74
N THR A 381 21.29 -11.39 -28.61
CA THR A 381 20.32 -10.80 -27.69
C THR A 381 20.79 -9.40 -27.32
N LEU A 382 19.88 -8.44 -27.36
CA LEU A 382 20.11 -7.10 -26.85
C LEU A 382 19.99 -7.10 -25.33
N LEU A 383 21.00 -6.59 -24.64
CA LEU A 383 20.93 -6.26 -23.22
C LEU A 383 20.79 -4.75 -23.07
N PHE A 384 19.72 -4.30 -22.43
CA PHE A 384 19.46 -2.90 -22.11
C PHE A 384 19.73 -2.62 -20.64
N LYS A 385 20.23 -1.41 -20.35
CA LYS A 385 20.36 -0.84 -19.00
C LYS A 385 19.80 0.58 -19.01
N VAL A 386 18.88 0.86 -18.09
CA VAL A 386 18.32 2.20 -17.89
C VAL A 386 19.05 2.84 -16.72
N TYR A 387 19.70 3.98 -16.94
CA TYR A 387 20.43 4.72 -15.90
C TYR A 387 19.66 5.98 -15.49
N THR A 388 19.80 6.37 -14.23
CA THR A 388 19.35 7.65 -13.69
C THR A 388 20.33 8.20 -12.65
N ILE A 389 20.15 9.45 -12.25
CA ILE A 389 20.64 9.94 -10.96
C ILE A 389 19.49 9.78 -9.96
N ASP A 390 19.67 8.96 -8.93
CA ASP A 390 18.65 8.72 -7.93
C ASP A 390 18.40 10.00 -7.09
N ASN A 391 17.14 10.41 -6.92
CA ASN A 391 16.82 11.63 -6.17
C ASN A 391 16.93 11.48 -4.64
N PHE A 392 17.00 10.27 -4.10
CA PHE A 392 17.20 9.99 -2.67
C PHE A 392 18.70 9.89 -2.36
N TYR A 393 19.41 9.07 -3.12
CA TYR A 393 20.83 8.79 -2.89
C TYR A 393 21.77 9.78 -3.59
N ARG A 394 21.28 10.53 -4.58
CA ARG A 394 22.06 11.48 -5.40
C ARG A 394 23.25 10.83 -6.10
N GLN A 395 23.11 9.55 -6.46
CA GLN A 395 24.14 8.74 -7.10
C GLN A 395 23.63 8.15 -8.41
N LEU A 396 24.57 7.77 -9.29
CA LEU A 396 24.27 7.06 -10.52
C LEU A 396 23.72 5.67 -10.18
N THR A 397 22.49 5.40 -10.65
CA THR A 397 21.75 4.17 -10.35
C THR A 397 21.25 3.52 -11.63
N VAL A 398 21.29 2.19 -11.68
CA VAL A 398 20.61 1.41 -12.72
C VAL A 398 19.17 1.21 -12.29
N VAL A 399 18.25 1.87 -12.98
CA VAL A 399 16.80 1.74 -12.75
C VAL A 399 16.35 0.31 -13.04
N GLY A 400 16.88 -0.29 -14.11
CA GLY A 400 16.63 -1.69 -14.43
C GLY A 400 17.25 -2.17 -15.74
N TYR A 401 17.10 -3.47 -15.95
CA TYR A 401 17.65 -4.24 -17.07
C TYR A 401 16.52 -4.83 -17.91
N ALA A 402 16.72 -4.96 -19.22
CA ALA A 402 15.81 -5.67 -20.11
C ALA A 402 16.61 -6.44 -21.17
N ALA A 403 16.03 -7.50 -21.70
CA ALA A 403 16.65 -8.30 -22.76
C ALA A 403 15.67 -8.55 -23.91
N LEU A 404 16.17 -8.58 -25.14
CA LEU A 404 15.37 -8.85 -26.34
C LEU A 404 16.19 -9.65 -27.36
N LYS A 405 15.70 -10.83 -27.74
CA LYS A 405 16.30 -11.60 -28.84
C LYS A 405 16.21 -10.83 -30.15
N ILE A 406 17.30 -10.80 -30.92
CA ILE A 406 17.34 -10.17 -32.24
C ILE A 406 16.72 -11.09 -33.29
N PHE A 407 17.00 -12.39 -33.17
CA PHE A 407 16.54 -13.42 -34.09
C PHE A 407 15.65 -14.45 -33.41
N VAL A 408 14.80 -15.06 -34.22
CA VAL A 408 13.97 -16.22 -33.87
C VAL A 408 14.19 -17.34 -34.89
N GLU A 409 13.93 -18.59 -34.50
CA GLU A 409 13.81 -19.67 -35.48
C GLU A 409 12.64 -19.36 -36.43
N SER A 410 12.90 -19.37 -37.75
CA SER A 410 11.91 -18.96 -38.75
C SER A 410 10.57 -19.69 -38.61
N GLY A 411 9.48 -18.94 -38.61
CA GLY A 411 8.12 -19.45 -38.40
C GLY A 411 7.74 -19.65 -36.94
N THR A 412 8.61 -19.28 -35.99
CA THR A 412 8.37 -19.39 -34.55
C THR A 412 8.73 -18.09 -33.80
N GLU A 413 8.48 -18.05 -32.50
CA GLU A 413 8.98 -17.00 -31.61
C GLU A 413 10.12 -17.48 -30.71
N ARG A 414 10.69 -18.67 -30.98
CA ARG A 414 11.74 -19.24 -30.14
C ARG A 414 13.09 -18.64 -30.49
N GLN A 415 13.86 -18.31 -29.46
CA GLN A 415 15.25 -17.88 -29.63
C GLN A 415 16.10 -19.08 -30.07
N PRO A 416 16.98 -18.94 -31.08
CA PRO A 416 17.92 -19.99 -31.46
C PRO A 416 18.83 -20.40 -30.30
N GLY A 417 18.88 -21.70 -30.01
CA GLY A 417 19.69 -22.24 -28.91
C GLY A 417 21.16 -22.50 -29.26
N ILE A 418 21.54 -22.44 -30.54
CA ILE A 418 22.87 -22.76 -31.04
C ILE A 418 23.31 -21.77 -32.14
N ASP A 419 24.60 -21.43 -32.14
CA ASP A 419 25.23 -20.56 -33.14
C ASP A 419 25.92 -21.39 -34.23
N ARG A 420 25.20 -22.36 -34.84
CA ARG A 420 25.74 -23.24 -35.90
C ARG A 420 25.17 -22.87 -37.28
N ALA A 421 25.97 -23.14 -38.32
CA ALA A 421 25.50 -23.06 -39.70
C ALA A 421 24.34 -24.04 -39.93
N GLY A 422 23.27 -23.58 -40.59
CA GLY A 422 22.08 -24.38 -40.93
C GLY A 422 20.82 -24.06 -40.13
N VAL A 423 20.89 -23.24 -39.07
CA VAL A 423 19.69 -22.72 -38.40
C VAL A 423 19.06 -21.62 -39.26
N GLN A 424 17.84 -21.85 -39.74
CA GLN A 424 17.09 -20.82 -40.46
C GLN A 424 16.51 -19.82 -39.45
N ILE A 425 16.98 -18.58 -39.52
CA ILE A 425 16.59 -17.51 -38.62
C ILE A 425 15.77 -16.45 -39.34
N SER A 426 14.88 -15.80 -38.58
CA SER A 426 14.14 -14.62 -38.99
C SER A 426 14.40 -13.49 -38.01
N LEU A 427 14.35 -12.24 -38.49
CA LEU A 427 14.48 -11.07 -37.63
C LEU A 427 13.25 -10.99 -36.72
N ASN A 428 13.45 -10.73 -35.42
CA ASN A 428 12.37 -10.49 -34.46
C ASN A 428 11.78 -9.08 -34.64
N GLU A 429 11.37 -8.78 -35.86
CA GLU A 429 10.90 -7.47 -36.31
C GLU A 429 9.62 -7.05 -35.61
N GLY A 430 9.52 -5.77 -35.29
CA GLY A 430 8.34 -5.14 -34.76
C GLY A 430 8.61 -4.33 -33.48
N PRO A 431 7.56 -3.69 -32.95
CA PRO A 431 7.58 -2.94 -31.70
C PRO A 431 7.38 -3.86 -30.48
N HIS A 432 8.26 -3.76 -29.50
CA HIS A 432 8.28 -4.57 -28.28
C HIS A 432 8.19 -3.66 -27.05
N GLN A 433 7.38 -4.07 -26.08
CA GLN A 433 7.36 -3.51 -24.73
C GLN A 433 8.02 -4.52 -23.78
N LEU A 434 9.15 -4.12 -23.19
CA LEU A 434 10.00 -4.98 -22.37
C LEU A 434 9.91 -4.59 -20.91
N ARG A 435 9.75 -5.58 -20.03
CA ARG A 435 9.72 -5.35 -18.59
C ARG A 435 11.12 -5.03 -18.09
N LEU A 436 11.23 -4.08 -17.16
CA LEU A 436 12.48 -3.79 -16.48
C LEU A 436 12.65 -4.71 -15.27
N TYR A 437 13.85 -5.25 -15.09
CA TYR A 437 14.25 -6.09 -13.96
C TYR A 437 15.27 -5.38 -13.10
N SER A 438 15.20 -5.59 -11.78
CA SER A 438 16.05 -4.90 -10.79
C SER A 438 17.53 -5.27 -10.90
N GLN A 439 17.84 -6.45 -11.44
CA GLN A 439 19.20 -6.96 -11.62
C GLN A 439 19.41 -7.48 -13.04
N GLY A 440 20.66 -7.48 -13.47
CA GLY A 440 21.07 -8.01 -14.77
C GLY A 440 21.32 -9.53 -14.74
N PRO A 441 21.73 -10.12 -15.87
CA PRO A 441 22.14 -11.51 -15.93
C PRO A 441 23.33 -11.81 -15.00
N ASN A 442 23.37 -13.03 -14.45
CA ASN A 442 24.40 -13.46 -13.50
C ASN A 442 25.79 -13.69 -14.12
N GLY A 443 25.90 -13.70 -15.46
CA GLY A 443 27.16 -13.90 -16.18
C GLY A 443 27.66 -15.34 -16.21
N VAL A 444 26.95 -16.29 -15.59
CA VAL A 444 27.30 -17.71 -15.52
C VAL A 444 26.40 -18.51 -16.46
N ASP A 445 25.09 -18.27 -16.38
CA ASP A 445 24.13 -18.95 -17.22
C ASP A 445 24.16 -18.40 -18.65
N PRO A 446 23.88 -19.25 -19.65
CA PRO A 446 23.87 -18.81 -21.04
C PRO A 446 22.92 -17.63 -21.25
N PHE A 447 23.40 -16.57 -21.89
CA PHE A 447 22.60 -15.35 -22.06
C PHE A 447 21.44 -15.57 -23.05
N THR A 448 20.23 -15.28 -22.60
CA THR A 448 18.98 -15.38 -23.37
C THR A 448 18.06 -14.23 -23.01
N GLU A 449 16.98 -14.01 -23.77
CA GLU A 449 15.98 -12.99 -23.41
C GLU A 449 15.30 -13.27 -22.05
N LYS A 450 15.24 -14.55 -21.63
CA LYS A 450 14.52 -15.00 -20.43
C LYS A 450 15.39 -15.11 -19.19
N CYS A 451 16.71 -14.93 -19.30
CA CYS A 451 17.65 -15.17 -18.20
C CYS A 451 17.26 -14.50 -16.87
N MET A 452 16.75 -13.27 -16.88
CA MET A 452 16.31 -12.56 -15.68
C MET A 452 15.02 -13.14 -15.09
N ALA A 453 14.06 -13.50 -15.95
CA ALA A 453 12.80 -14.11 -15.52
C ALA A 453 13.02 -15.52 -14.96
N ASP A 454 13.84 -16.32 -15.63
CA ASP A 454 14.18 -17.70 -15.23
C ASP A 454 15.00 -17.72 -13.92
N ALA A 455 15.83 -16.71 -13.68
CA ALA A 455 16.53 -16.49 -12.41
C ALA A 455 15.64 -15.88 -11.31
N ASN A 456 14.33 -15.69 -11.57
CA ASN A 456 13.37 -15.09 -10.65
C ASN A 456 13.82 -13.70 -10.13
N VAL A 457 14.50 -12.93 -10.98
CA VAL A 457 14.88 -11.55 -10.67
C VAL A 457 13.61 -10.72 -10.52
N ARG A 458 13.53 -9.92 -9.46
CA ARG A 458 12.37 -9.07 -9.22
C ARG A 458 12.21 -8.03 -10.33
N PRO A 459 11.03 -7.95 -10.99
CA PRO A 459 10.74 -6.86 -11.90
C PRO A 459 10.67 -5.52 -11.15
N VAL A 460 11.00 -4.44 -11.83
CA VAL A 460 10.71 -3.08 -11.39
C VAL A 460 9.22 -2.84 -11.65
N PRO A 461 8.38 -2.67 -10.62
CA PRO A 461 6.92 -2.66 -10.81
C PRO A 461 6.47 -1.56 -11.75
N CYS A 462 5.52 -1.89 -12.63
CA CYS A 462 4.94 -1.04 -13.68
C CYS A 462 5.90 -0.56 -14.79
N ALA A 463 7.21 -0.62 -14.57
CA ALA A 463 8.20 0.00 -15.43
C ALA A 463 8.52 -0.85 -16.67
N SER A 464 8.52 -0.22 -17.84
CA SER A 464 8.83 -0.91 -19.10
C SER A 464 9.57 -0.01 -20.10
N LEU A 465 10.29 -0.65 -21.02
CA LEU A 465 11.03 -0.05 -22.12
C LEU A 465 10.33 -0.32 -23.45
N LEU A 466 10.27 0.70 -24.32
CA LEU A 466 9.69 0.61 -25.65
C LEU A 466 10.79 0.57 -26.72
N VAL A 467 10.86 -0.52 -27.48
CA VAL A 467 11.91 -0.79 -28.47
C VAL A 467 11.29 -1.24 -29.78
N ARG A 468 11.89 -0.92 -30.93
CA ARG A 468 11.52 -1.51 -32.22
C ARG A 468 12.73 -2.09 -32.92
N ILE A 469 12.55 -3.24 -33.54
CA ILE A 469 13.49 -3.81 -34.49
C ILE A 469 12.85 -3.69 -35.87
N ALA A 470 13.56 -3.11 -36.84
CA ALA A 470 13.05 -2.93 -38.20
C ALA A 470 14.05 -3.48 -39.22
N LYS A 471 13.57 -4.23 -40.22
CA LYS A 471 14.40 -4.69 -41.32
C LYS A 471 14.73 -3.51 -42.24
N VAL A 472 15.95 -3.51 -42.80
CA VAL A 472 16.40 -2.41 -43.66
C VAL A 472 16.31 -2.81 -45.13
N PRO A 473 15.71 -1.95 -45.99
CA PRO A 473 15.64 -2.20 -47.42
C PRO A 473 17.03 -2.28 -48.08
N LYS A 474 17.13 -3.09 -49.13
CA LYS A 474 18.34 -3.21 -49.95
C LYS A 474 18.28 -2.23 -51.12
N GLY A 475 19.42 -1.61 -51.43
CA GLY A 475 19.58 -0.80 -52.62
C GLY A 475 19.74 -1.65 -53.89
N PRO A 476 19.91 -1.00 -55.06
CA PRO A 476 20.00 -1.69 -56.36
C PRO A 476 21.14 -2.73 -56.46
N LYS A 477 22.19 -2.58 -55.65
CA LYS A 477 23.35 -3.49 -55.59
C LYS A 477 23.17 -4.63 -54.58
N GLY A 478 21.97 -4.86 -54.06
CA GLY A 478 21.66 -5.89 -53.07
C GLY A 478 22.24 -5.64 -51.65
N LYS A 479 22.89 -4.49 -51.43
CA LYS A 479 23.43 -4.08 -50.13
C LYS A 479 22.39 -3.30 -49.31
N PRO A 480 22.35 -3.44 -47.97
CA PRO A 480 21.43 -2.70 -47.13
C PRO A 480 21.72 -1.21 -47.23
N LEU A 481 20.66 -0.41 -47.33
CA LEU A 481 20.77 1.05 -47.40
C LEU A 481 21.33 1.63 -46.09
N VAL A 482 22.05 2.75 -46.18
CA VAL A 482 22.65 3.45 -45.04
C VAL A 482 22.22 4.90 -45.10
N ALA A 483 21.69 5.42 -44.00
CA ALA A 483 21.09 6.75 -43.97
C ALA A 483 22.07 7.88 -44.32
N THR A 484 23.35 7.75 -43.97
CA THR A 484 24.38 8.74 -44.32
C THR A 484 24.63 8.89 -45.82
N LYS A 485 24.17 7.92 -46.63
CA LYS A 485 24.29 7.94 -48.10
C LYS A 485 23.00 8.36 -48.81
N VAL A 486 21.96 8.71 -48.06
CA VAL A 486 20.63 9.03 -48.58
C VAL A 486 20.19 10.39 -48.01
N PRO A 487 19.68 11.32 -48.84
CA PRO A 487 19.12 12.57 -48.34
C PRO A 487 18.00 12.33 -47.31
N GLN A 488 17.99 13.13 -46.23
CA GLN A 488 17.05 12.94 -45.12
C GLN A 488 15.57 12.97 -45.55
N ALA A 489 15.23 13.79 -46.54
CA ALA A 489 13.87 13.87 -47.10
C ALA A 489 13.36 12.53 -47.67
N ASP A 490 14.27 11.66 -48.12
CA ASP A 490 13.92 10.36 -48.68
C ASP A 490 13.87 9.23 -47.64
N TRP A 491 14.30 9.47 -46.39
CA TRP A 491 14.47 8.40 -45.40
C TRP A 491 13.16 7.65 -45.11
N ALA A 492 12.06 8.38 -44.91
CA ALA A 492 10.77 7.76 -44.61
C ALA A 492 10.25 6.95 -45.81
N ARG A 493 10.32 7.53 -47.01
CA ARG A 493 9.87 6.90 -48.26
C ARG A 493 10.66 5.63 -48.60
N LEU A 494 11.96 5.62 -48.28
CA LEU A 494 12.86 4.49 -48.52
C LEU A 494 12.95 3.51 -47.35
N GLY A 495 12.12 3.65 -46.31
CA GLY A 495 12.11 2.72 -45.17
C GLY A 495 13.39 2.77 -44.31
N LEU A 496 14.13 3.88 -44.35
CA LEU A 496 15.32 4.13 -43.53
C LEU A 496 15.01 4.80 -42.20
N TRP A 497 13.81 5.35 -42.05
CA TRP A 497 13.38 5.97 -40.81
C TRP A 497 11.88 5.78 -40.61
N TYR A 498 11.52 5.32 -39.40
CA TYR A 498 10.14 5.19 -38.98
C TYR A 498 9.88 6.11 -37.79
N PRO A 499 8.90 7.03 -37.88
CA PRO A 499 8.52 7.85 -36.74
C PRO A 499 8.13 6.96 -35.56
N ARG A 500 8.38 7.45 -34.35
CA ARG A 500 7.93 6.77 -33.12
C ARG A 500 6.40 6.70 -33.13
N PRO A 501 5.79 5.51 -33.00
CA PRO A 501 4.35 5.39 -32.86
C PRO A 501 3.91 5.92 -31.49
N LYS A 502 2.70 6.46 -31.39
CA LYS A 502 2.13 6.81 -30.09
C LYS A 502 1.84 5.53 -29.34
N TYR A 503 1.98 5.55 -28.02
CA TYR A 503 1.63 4.37 -27.22
C TYR A 503 0.14 4.01 -27.38
N SER A 504 -0.73 5.01 -27.50
CA SER A 504 -2.17 4.86 -27.74
C SER A 504 -2.51 4.10 -29.03
N ASP A 505 -1.56 3.95 -29.97
CA ASP A 505 -1.76 3.25 -31.24
C ASP A 505 -1.82 1.72 -31.04
N ARG A 506 -1.57 1.21 -29.82
CA ARG A 506 -1.67 -0.22 -29.44
C ARG A 506 -0.79 -1.14 -30.28
N VAL A 507 0.39 -0.66 -30.67
CA VAL A 507 1.28 -1.42 -31.57
C VAL A 507 2.31 -2.28 -30.86
N TYR A 508 2.78 -1.90 -29.66
CA TYR A 508 3.88 -2.59 -28.98
C TYR A 508 3.46 -3.95 -28.40
N PHE A 509 4.18 -5.01 -28.78
CA PHE A 509 3.97 -6.35 -28.22
C PHE A 509 4.23 -6.35 -26.72
N SER A 510 3.20 -6.63 -25.93
CA SER A 510 3.18 -6.33 -24.49
C SER A 510 2.86 -7.53 -23.61
N SER A 511 2.80 -8.73 -24.19
CA SER A 511 2.55 -10.01 -23.52
C SER A 511 3.53 -10.32 -22.38
N GLN A 512 4.78 -9.87 -22.48
CA GLN A 512 5.79 -10.03 -21.42
C GLN A 512 5.65 -8.99 -20.29
N CYS A 513 4.75 -8.02 -20.44
CA CYS A 513 4.52 -6.91 -19.52
C CYS A 513 3.10 -6.92 -18.92
N VAL A 514 2.42 -8.07 -18.91
CA VAL A 514 1.07 -8.18 -18.32
C VAL A 514 1.13 -7.74 -16.85
N PRO A 515 0.34 -6.72 -16.46
CA PRO A 515 0.29 -6.25 -15.09
C PRO A 515 -0.17 -7.34 -14.13
N SER A 516 0.47 -7.41 -12.96
CA SER A 516 -0.06 -8.17 -11.84
C SER A 516 -1.28 -7.47 -11.22
N ARG A 517 -2.01 -8.17 -10.34
CA ARG A 517 -3.09 -7.57 -9.54
C ARG A 517 -2.58 -6.40 -8.69
N GLY A 518 -1.35 -6.49 -8.20
CA GLY A 518 -0.69 -5.44 -7.44
C GLY A 518 -0.37 -4.22 -8.30
N GLU A 519 0.18 -4.45 -9.50
CA GLU A 519 0.52 -3.40 -10.46
C GLU A 519 -0.72 -2.63 -10.95
N SER A 520 -1.85 -3.30 -11.15
CA SER A 520 -3.13 -2.60 -11.46
C SER A 520 -3.46 -1.52 -10.44
N LYS A 521 -3.19 -1.77 -9.15
CA LYS A 521 -3.39 -0.80 -8.05
C LYS A 521 -2.30 0.28 -8.04
N LEU A 522 -1.06 -0.09 -8.34
CA LEU A 522 0.04 0.87 -8.47
C LEU A 522 -0.17 1.84 -9.63
N PHE A 523 -0.65 1.38 -10.79
CA PHE A 523 -0.90 2.24 -11.95
C PHE A 523 -1.85 3.40 -11.63
N HIS A 524 -2.86 3.19 -10.79
CA HIS A 524 -3.73 4.28 -10.33
C HIS A 524 -2.98 5.38 -9.58
N ALA A 525 -1.99 4.99 -8.75
CA ALA A 525 -1.15 5.95 -8.05
C ALA A 525 -0.16 6.63 -9.01
N MET A 526 0.44 5.86 -9.91
CA MET A 526 1.42 6.38 -10.86
C MET A 526 0.80 7.35 -11.88
N MET A 527 -0.44 7.11 -12.32
CA MET A 527 -1.16 8.02 -13.23
C MET A 527 -1.62 9.31 -12.56
N LYS A 528 -1.69 9.34 -11.22
CA LYS A 528 -2.02 10.55 -10.44
C LYS A 528 -0.78 11.37 -10.09
N ARG A 529 0.43 10.94 -10.49
CA ARG A 529 1.66 11.72 -10.31
C ARG A 529 1.55 13.04 -11.05
N VAL A 530 2.11 14.09 -10.45
CA VAL A 530 2.26 15.37 -11.14
C VAL A 530 3.32 15.16 -12.23
N PRO A 531 3.02 15.47 -13.51
CA PRO A 531 4.02 15.38 -14.56
C PRO A 531 5.18 16.34 -14.26
N ILE A 532 6.41 15.85 -14.37
CA ILE A 532 7.63 16.65 -14.21
C ILE A 532 8.42 16.50 -15.50
N THR A 533 8.76 17.60 -16.15
CA THR A 533 9.61 17.53 -17.33
C THR A 533 11.06 17.29 -16.93
N ILE A 534 11.84 16.67 -17.81
CA ILE A 534 13.28 16.49 -17.58
C ILE A 534 13.98 17.84 -17.42
N ARG A 535 13.53 18.87 -18.15
CA ARG A 535 13.98 20.26 -18.01
C ARG A 535 13.82 20.75 -16.56
N ASP A 536 12.64 20.58 -15.99
CA ASP A 536 12.36 20.98 -14.60
C ASP A 536 13.19 20.18 -13.60
N ALA A 537 13.39 18.87 -13.84
CA ALA A 537 14.22 18.04 -12.99
C ALA A 537 15.72 18.44 -13.05
N VAL A 538 16.23 18.81 -14.22
CA VAL A 538 17.59 19.36 -14.38
C VAL A 538 17.69 20.71 -13.66
N ALA A 539 16.71 21.60 -13.82
CA ALA A 539 16.68 22.89 -13.13
C ALA A 539 16.70 22.73 -11.60
N ALA A 540 15.94 21.76 -11.07
CA ALA A 540 15.90 21.49 -9.65
C ALA A 540 17.19 20.87 -9.09
N THR A 541 17.99 20.19 -9.91
CA THR A 541 19.20 19.47 -9.47
C THR A 541 20.51 20.24 -9.70
N THR A 542 20.59 21.13 -10.70
CA THR A 542 21.87 21.71 -11.17
C THR A 542 22.41 22.90 -10.40
N LYS A 543 21.61 23.61 -9.60
CA LYS A 543 21.96 24.94 -9.03
C LYS A 543 22.58 25.91 -10.07
N ALA A 544 22.30 25.71 -11.35
CA ALA A 544 22.97 26.42 -12.43
C ALA A 544 22.34 27.80 -12.66
N LYS A 545 23.12 28.71 -13.27
CA LYS A 545 22.65 30.04 -13.68
C LYS A 545 21.54 29.91 -14.74
N GLU A 546 20.66 30.91 -14.82
CA GLU A 546 19.55 30.96 -15.76
C GLU A 546 19.99 30.80 -17.23
N SER A 547 21.16 31.33 -17.60
CA SER A 547 21.75 31.19 -18.95
C SER A 547 22.14 29.75 -19.32
N PHE A 548 22.40 28.88 -18.33
CA PHE A 548 22.58 27.45 -18.57
C PHE A 548 21.22 26.78 -18.82
N LEU A 549 20.20 27.17 -18.05
CA LEU A 549 18.84 26.62 -18.15
C LEU A 549 18.07 27.10 -19.39
N SER A 550 18.54 28.13 -20.08
CA SER A 550 17.98 28.58 -21.35
C SER A 550 18.53 27.82 -22.57
N SER A 551 19.51 26.91 -22.40
CA SER A 551 20.16 26.19 -23.51
C SER A 551 19.93 24.69 -23.44
N ASP A 552 19.14 24.18 -24.38
CA ASP A 552 18.83 22.75 -24.51
C ASP A 552 20.10 21.90 -24.67
N LYS A 553 21.06 22.37 -25.48
CA LYS A 553 22.35 21.69 -25.68
C LYS A 553 23.15 21.56 -24.38
N ASN A 554 23.12 22.58 -23.53
CA ASN A 554 23.82 22.56 -22.24
C ASN A 554 23.17 21.55 -21.28
N MET A 555 21.84 21.50 -21.23
CA MET A 555 21.12 20.50 -20.44
C MET A 555 21.39 19.07 -20.92
N GLU A 556 21.32 18.84 -22.24
CA GLU A 556 21.60 17.53 -22.83
C GLU A 556 23.03 17.07 -22.51
N GLN A 557 24.01 17.96 -22.61
CA GLN A 557 25.39 17.67 -22.26
C GLN A 557 25.55 17.38 -20.77
N TYR A 558 24.86 18.12 -19.91
CA TYR A 558 24.88 17.88 -18.46
C TYR A 558 24.29 16.52 -18.11
N ILE A 559 23.12 16.17 -18.65
CA ILE A 559 22.50 14.85 -18.46
C ILE A 559 23.47 13.75 -18.92
N ARG A 560 24.08 13.92 -20.10
CA ARG A 560 25.06 12.96 -20.63
C ARG A 560 26.23 12.77 -19.68
N ASN A 561 26.80 13.87 -19.17
CA ASN A 561 27.94 13.82 -18.25
C ASN A 561 27.56 13.12 -16.94
N GLN A 562 26.41 13.46 -16.35
CA GLN A 562 25.94 12.85 -15.09
C GLN A 562 25.65 11.36 -15.22
N LEU A 563 25.07 10.95 -16.35
CA LEU A 563 24.70 9.56 -16.58
C LEU A 563 25.85 8.72 -17.16
N THR A 564 27.02 9.31 -17.41
CA THR A 564 28.19 8.56 -17.87
C THR A 564 28.87 7.88 -16.68
N LYS A 565 29.12 6.58 -16.81
CA LYS A 565 29.78 5.79 -15.77
C LYS A 565 31.24 6.25 -15.65
N SER A 566 31.67 6.67 -14.45
CA SER A 566 33.10 6.87 -14.15
C SER A 566 33.82 5.52 -14.03
N MET A 567 35.13 5.46 -14.33
CA MET A 567 35.87 4.20 -14.22
C MET A 567 35.95 3.70 -12.77
N ASP A 568 35.90 4.62 -11.80
CA ASP A 568 36.13 4.34 -10.38
C ASP A 568 34.85 4.03 -9.58
N THR A 569 33.66 4.19 -10.16
CA THR A 569 32.39 4.05 -9.42
C THR A 569 31.43 3.11 -10.11
N LYS A 570 31.07 2.02 -9.42
CA LYS A 570 29.97 1.14 -9.85
C LYS A 570 28.64 1.85 -9.56
N PRO A 571 27.74 1.96 -10.55
CA PRO A 571 26.38 2.43 -10.30
C PRO A 571 25.68 1.60 -9.23
N LEU A 572 24.82 2.24 -8.43
CA LEU A 572 23.94 1.53 -7.51
C LEU A 572 22.88 0.73 -8.29
N ASP A 573 22.36 -0.32 -7.66
CA ASP A 573 21.14 -0.98 -8.13
C ASP A 573 19.90 -0.22 -7.61
N GLN A 574 18.78 -0.35 -8.32
CA GLN A 574 17.53 0.31 -7.95
C GLN A 574 17.02 -0.18 -6.58
N ASP A 575 16.87 0.74 -5.63
CA ASP A 575 16.16 0.46 -4.38
C ASP A 575 14.65 0.35 -4.70
N LEU A 576 14.14 -0.88 -4.61
CA LEU A 576 12.74 -1.20 -4.90
C LEU A 576 11.77 -0.71 -3.83
N ASN A 577 12.21 -0.08 -2.74
CA ASN A 577 11.30 0.57 -1.80
C ASN A 577 10.76 1.89 -2.39
N PHE A 578 11.54 2.58 -3.23
CA PHE A 578 11.21 3.89 -3.79
C PHE A 578 10.47 3.83 -5.15
N ILE A 579 9.54 2.89 -5.30
CA ILE A 579 8.76 2.71 -6.53
C ILE A 579 7.58 3.67 -6.60
N SER A 580 6.75 3.67 -5.56
CA SER A 580 5.55 4.50 -5.44
C SER A 580 5.26 4.76 -3.97
N GLN A 581 4.91 6.01 -3.63
CA GLN A 581 4.53 6.36 -2.27
C GLN A 581 3.43 5.45 -1.70
N TYR A 582 3.51 5.24 -0.38
CA TYR A 582 2.56 4.43 0.36
C TYR A 582 1.13 4.96 0.22
N SER A 583 0.18 4.04 0.01
CA SER A 583 -1.25 4.35 -0.02
C SER A 583 -1.92 3.79 1.23
N PRO A 584 -2.32 4.65 2.20
CA PRO A 584 -3.06 4.20 3.38
C PRO A 584 -4.27 3.36 3.01
N LEU A 585 -5.01 3.71 1.94
CA LEU A 585 -6.18 2.97 1.47
C LEU A 585 -5.94 1.47 1.33
N HIS A 586 -4.77 1.08 0.82
CA HIS A 586 -4.37 -0.30 0.62
C HIS A 586 -3.82 -0.94 1.89
N GLY A 587 -3.11 -0.16 2.72
CA GLY A 587 -2.52 -0.66 3.95
C GLY A 587 -1.19 -1.38 3.73
N ILE A 588 -0.75 -2.07 4.79
CA ILE A 588 0.50 -2.84 4.80
C ILE A 588 0.19 -4.33 4.97
N LYS A 589 1.10 -5.20 4.52
CA LYS A 589 1.04 -6.63 4.77
C LYS A 589 2.33 -7.09 5.44
N LEU A 590 2.20 -8.00 6.40
CA LEU A 590 3.34 -8.58 7.12
C LEU A 590 3.13 -10.09 7.27
N ALA A 591 4.16 -10.87 6.94
CA ALA A 591 4.21 -12.31 7.21
C ALA A 591 5.36 -12.61 8.18
N LEU A 592 5.10 -13.42 9.19
CA LEU A 592 6.15 -14.03 10.02
C LEU A 592 6.38 -15.44 9.48
N ASP A 593 7.52 -15.66 8.83
CA ASP A 593 7.78 -16.92 8.11
C ASP A 593 8.34 -17.98 9.06
N SER A 594 9.36 -17.62 9.85
CA SER A 594 9.99 -18.53 10.81
C SER A 594 10.77 -17.79 11.89
N ALA A 595 11.08 -18.50 12.96
CA ALA A 595 12.10 -18.14 13.93
C ALA A 595 13.22 -19.17 13.88
N VAL A 596 14.40 -18.80 14.34
CA VAL A 596 15.57 -19.69 14.41
C VAL A 596 16.29 -19.51 15.74
N ASN A 597 16.93 -20.59 16.21
CA ASN A 597 17.79 -20.64 17.40
C ASN A 597 17.12 -20.21 18.71
N LEU A 598 15.81 -20.44 18.86
CA LEU A 598 15.11 -20.23 20.12
C LEU A 598 15.66 -21.21 21.20
N PRO A 599 15.87 -20.76 22.44
CA PRO A 599 16.39 -21.59 23.54
C PRO A 599 15.29 -22.38 24.26
N TRP A 600 14.12 -22.51 23.64
CA TRP A 600 12.91 -23.05 24.24
C TRP A 600 12.78 -24.55 23.98
N ALA A 601 11.94 -25.24 24.75
CA ALA A 601 11.78 -26.69 24.65
C ALA A 601 10.36 -27.12 24.21
N ASN A 602 9.42 -26.18 24.18
CA ASN A 602 8.01 -26.39 23.87
C ASN A 602 7.56 -25.67 22.58
N PHE A 603 6.25 -25.50 22.41
CA PHE A 603 5.67 -24.81 21.26
C PHE A 603 5.90 -23.29 21.36
N THR A 604 6.16 -22.67 20.21
CA THR A 604 6.31 -21.22 20.11
C THR A 604 5.15 -20.63 19.33
N LEU A 605 4.50 -19.61 19.89
CA LEU A 605 3.48 -18.83 19.20
C LEU A 605 3.82 -17.36 19.24
N ALA A 606 3.29 -16.61 18.28
CA ALA A 606 3.63 -15.21 18.10
C ALA A 606 2.40 -14.35 17.85
N HIS A 607 2.54 -13.07 18.15
CA HIS A 607 1.59 -12.04 17.75
C HIS A 607 2.32 -10.77 17.30
N VAL A 608 1.61 -9.96 16.52
CA VAL A 608 2.08 -8.69 15.96
C VAL A 608 1.23 -7.55 16.51
N CYS A 609 1.89 -6.48 16.92
CA CYS A 609 1.27 -5.22 17.36
C CYS A 609 1.93 -4.05 16.64
N LEU A 610 1.14 -3.13 16.07
CA LEU A 610 1.68 -1.93 15.42
C LEU A 610 1.83 -0.78 16.42
N ASN A 611 2.97 -0.10 16.41
CA ASN A 611 3.28 1.04 17.28
C ASN A 611 3.77 2.26 16.47
N PRO A 612 3.21 3.46 16.64
CA PRO A 612 2.03 3.78 17.45
C PRO A 612 0.72 3.17 16.90
N PRO A 613 -0.28 2.91 17.76
CA PRO A 613 -0.33 3.27 19.17
C PRO A 613 0.28 2.24 20.14
N GLY A 614 0.67 1.04 19.68
CA GLY A 614 1.15 -0.01 20.59
C GLY A 614 0.06 -0.49 21.55
N ALA A 615 -1.19 -0.48 21.07
CA ALA A 615 -2.42 -0.54 21.85
C ALA A 615 -2.45 -1.65 22.92
N PHE A 616 -1.94 -2.84 22.59
CA PHE A 616 -1.87 -3.97 23.51
C PHE A 616 -1.06 -3.65 24.78
N TYR A 617 0.08 -2.98 24.64
CA TYR A 617 0.98 -2.64 25.74
C TYR A 617 0.55 -1.40 26.53
N MET A 618 -0.41 -0.62 26.00
CA MET A 618 -0.99 0.55 26.66
C MET A 618 -2.20 0.20 27.54
N GLY A 619 -2.62 -1.07 27.57
CA GLY A 619 -3.71 -1.55 28.40
C GLY A 619 -5.11 -1.10 27.96
N ALA A 620 -6.11 -1.40 28.78
CA ALA A 620 -7.48 -0.95 28.54
C ALA A 620 -7.58 0.59 28.70
N PRO A 621 -8.32 1.30 27.82
CA PRO A 621 -9.18 0.77 26.77
C PRO A 621 -8.45 0.53 25.42
N HIS A 622 -7.22 1.02 25.24
CA HIS A 622 -6.50 1.11 23.96
C HIS A 622 -6.41 -0.20 23.15
N ALA A 623 -6.24 -1.35 23.80
CA ALA A 623 -6.14 -2.65 23.10
C ALA A 623 -7.42 -3.08 22.35
N THR A 624 -8.57 -2.49 22.66
CA THR A 624 -9.83 -2.81 21.97
C THR A 624 -9.96 -2.18 20.59
N TYR A 625 -9.12 -1.18 20.27
CA TYR A 625 -9.20 -0.37 19.06
C TYR A 625 -8.26 -0.85 17.94
N ASP A 626 -7.09 -1.38 18.30
CA ASP A 626 -6.07 -1.92 17.40
C ASP A 626 -5.66 -3.30 17.93
N LYS A 627 -6.43 -4.33 17.55
CA LYS A 627 -6.27 -5.69 18.08
C LYS A 627 -4.94 -6.29 17.66
N LEU A 628 -4.44 -7.20 18.51
CA LEU A 628 -3.33 -8.06 18.16
C LEU A 628 -3.66 -8.93 16.95
N THR A 629 -2.68 -9.05 16.06
CA THR A 629 -2.71 -10.00 14.96
C THR A 629 -1.93 -11.24 15.38
N PHE A 630 -2.61 -12.37 15.54
CA PHE A 630 -2.00 -13.63 15.92
C PHE A 630 -1.42 -14.36 14.70
N ILE A 631 -0.30 -15.05 14.91
CA ILE A 631 0.28 -16.00 13.97
C ILE A 631 -0.17 -17.40 14.41
N GLU A 632 -0.92 -18.07 13.57
CA GLU A 632 -1.87 -19.12 13.94
C GLU A 632 -1.50 -20.51 13.45
N TYR A 633 -0.81 -20.60 12.32
CA TYR A 633 -0.59 -21.84 11.57
C TYR A 633 0.86 -22.30 11.68
N LEU A 634 1.27 -22.71 12.88
CA LEU A 634 2.59 -23.28 13.15
C LEU A 634 2.76 -24.63 12.40
N ASP A 635 3.87 -24.82 11.68
CA ASP A 635 4.16 -26.07 10.94
C ASP A 635 4.66 -27.15 11.92
N PRO A 636 3.90 -28.24 12.15
CA PRO A 636 4.31 -29.29 13.08
C PRO A 636 5.59 -30.03 12.66
N ARG A 637 6.00 -29.93 11.38
CA ARG A 637 7.25 -30.52 10.87
C ARG A 637 8.48 -29.66 11.17
N SER A 638 8.29 -28.39 11.54
CA SER A 638 9.38 -27.54 12.00
C SER A 638 9.82 -27.92 13.41
N THR A 639 10.92 -27.36 13.91
CA THR A 639 11.49 -27.74 15.21
C THR A 639 11.12 -26.73 16.29
N HIS A 640 11.23 -27.10 17.55
CA HIS A 640 11.00 -26.17 18.66
C HIS A 640 12.04 -25.04 18.75
N THR A 641 13.27 -25.27 18.26
CA THR A 641 14.33 -24.24 18.20
C THR A 641 14.17 -23.35 16.97
N SER A 642 13.60 -23.87 15.88
CA SER A 642 13.38 -23.15 14.63
C SER A 642 11.95 -23.36 14.11
N PRO A 643 10.94 -22.81 14.79
CA PRO A 643 9.55 -22.95 14.38
C PRO A 643 9.29 -22.16 13.08
N ALA A 644 8.46 -22.73 12.21
CA ALA A 644 8.00 -22.08 10.98
C ALA A 644 6.48 -21.93 10.97
N TRP A 645 5.97 -20.89 10.32
CA TRP A 645 4.53 -20.62 10.23
C TRP A 645 4.06 -20.59 8.78
N LYS A 646 2.83 -21.05 8.55
CA LYS A 646 2.17 -21.15 7.24
C LYS A 646 1.07 -20.10 7.06
N ASP A 647 1.07 -19.07 7.91
CA ASP A 647 0.08 -18.00 7.90
C ASP A 647 0.10 -17.16 6.61
N GLY A 648 1.27 -17.01 6.00
CA GLY A 648 1.49 -16.04 4.95
C GLY A 648 1.26 -14.60 5.42
N PHE A 649 0.87 -13.72 4.49
CA PHE A 649 0.66 -12.31 4.78
C PHE A 649 -0.60 -12.05 5.62
N LYS A 650 -0.41 -11.40 6.76
CA LYS A 650 -1.46 -10.71 7.51
C LYS A 650 -1.63 -9.30 6.95
N HIS A 651 -2.87 -8.88 6.74
CA HIS A 651 -3.20 -7.60 6.12
C HIS A 651 -3.65 -6.58 7.16
N PHE A 652 -3.04 -5.40 7.14
CA PHE A 652 -3.40 -4.24 7.96
C PHE A 652 -3.97 -3.14 7.05
N PRO A 653 -5.23 -3.27 6.60
CA PRO A 653 -5.84 -2.35 5.67
C PRO A 653 -6.04 -0.97 6.29
N ARG A 654 -5.95 0.08 5.47
CA ARG A 654 -6.20 1.45 5.92
C ARG A 654 -5.25 1.93 6.99
N ARG A 655 -4.07 1.32 7.16
CA ARG A 655 -3.12 1.78 8.18
C ARG A 655 -2.65 3.19 7.82
N SER A 656 -2.82 4.13 8.74
CA SER A 656 -2.35 5.50 8.52
C SER A 656 -0.83 5.53 8.45
N TYR A 657 -0.31 6.44 7.63
CA TYR A 657 1.11 6.71 7.57
C TYR A 657 1.57 7.39 8.86
N HIS A 658 2.65 6.88 9.45
CA HIS A 658 3.38 7.53 10.53
C HIS A 658 4.86 7.24 10.33
N ARG A 659 5.72 8.27 10.30
CA ARG A 659 7.13 8.14 9.90
C ARG A 659 7.95 7.18 10.77
N PHE A 660 7.52 6.93 12.01
CA PHE A 660 8.14 5.97 12.94
C PHE A 660 7.21 4.80 13.27
N LEU A 661 6.31 4.43 12.35
CA LEU A 661 5.48 3.23 12.54
C LEU A 661 6.39 2.00 12.54
N VAL A 662 6.27 1.17 13.58
CA VAL A 662 6.96 -0.11 13.71
C VAL A 662 5.95 -1.24 13.91
N ALA A 663 6.28 -2.42 13.40
CA ALA A 663 5.64 -3.66 13.84
C ALA A 663 6.46 -4.25 14.99
N ILE A 664 5.82 -4.52 16.11
CA ILE A 664 6.36 -5.26 17.25
C ILE A 664 5.95 -6.72 17.08
N ILE A 665 6.92 -7.62 17.09
CA ILE A 665 6.73 -9.07 16.98
C ILE A 665 7.12 -9.68 18.30
N HIS A 666 6.18 -10.36 18.95
CA HIS A 666 6.36 -10.92 20.28
C HIS A 666 6.07 -12.41 20.24
N LEU A 667 7.05 -13.20 20.67
CA LEU A 667 7.06 -14.66 20.70
C LEU A 667 6.99 -15.12 22.14
N GLN A 668 6.22 -16.18 22.37
CA GLN A 668 6.02 -16.76 23.69
C GLN A 668 6.07 -18.29 23.60
N GLU A 669 6.74 -18.91 24.57
CA GLU A 669 6.73 -20.35 24.73
C GLU A 669 5.44 -20.79 25.46
N VAL A 670 4.78 -21.81 24.91
CA VAL A 670 3.57 -22.40 25.46
C VAL A 670 3.85 -23.85 25.84
N PHE A 671 3.74 -24.16 27.13
CA PHE A 671 3.78 -25.54 27.59
C PHE A 671 2.38 -26.16 27.59
N VAL A 672 2.34 -27.48 27.38
CA VAL A 672 1.13 -28.28 27.46
C VAL A 672 1.35 -29.43 28.43
N ASN A 673 0.58 -29.45 29.52
CA ASN A 673 0.63 -30.54 30.50
C ASN A 673 -0.62 -31.42 30.38
N VAL A 674 -0.42 -32.74 30.40
CA VAL A 674 -1.48 -33.75 30.25
C VAL A 674 -1.90 -34.23 31.64
N SER A 675 -3.17 -34.05 31.99
CA SER A 675 -3.72 -34.49 33.28
C SER A 675 -5.01 -35.30 33.07
N ARG A 676 -4.94 -36.63 33.22
CA ARG A 676 -6.07 -37.58 33.31
C ARG A 676 -7.30 -37.19 32.47
N ASP A 677 -7.10 -36.87 31.18
CA ASP A 677 -8.11 -36.49 30.15
C ASP A 677 -8.28 -34.99 29.83
N ASN A 678 -7.58 -34.09 30.53
CA ASN A 678 -7.58 -32.65 30.22
C ASN A 678 -6.16 -32.09 29.97
N TYR A 679 -6.07 -31.13 29.05
CA TYR A 679 -4.85 -30.41 28.70
C TYR A 679 -4.82 -29.07 29.42
N LYS A 680 -3.77 -28.83 30.20
CA LYS A 680 -3.50 -27.50 30.77
C LYS A 680 -2.45 -26.81 29.92
N TYR A 681 -2.82 -25.63 29.42
CA TYR A 681 -1.96 -24.74 28.66
C TYR A 681 -1.51 -23.62 29.58
N GLY A 682 -0.25 -23.23 29.50
CA GLY A 682 0.26 -22.07 30.21
C GLY A 682 1.37 -21.38 29.45
N LEU A 683 1.55 -20.10 29.77
CA LEU A 683 2.67 -19.29 29.32
C LEU A 683 3.78 -19.40 30.37
N LEU A 684 5.03 -19.54 29.94
CA LEU A 684 6.16 -19.52 30.87
C LEU A 684 6.57 -18.06 31.11
N GLU A 685 6.53 -17.60 32.36
CA GLU A 685 6.76 -16.19 32.76
C GLU A 685 8.12 -15.60 32.34
N GLN A 686 9.10 -16.43 31.98
CA GLN A 686 10.44 -16.00 31.58
C GLN A 686 10.80 -16.36 30.13
N ALA A 687 9.88 -17.00 29.38
CA ALA A 687 10.13 -17.46 28.01
C ALA A 687 9.40 -16.58 26.99
N TYR A 688 9.75 -15.29 27.02
CA TYR A 688 9.27 -14.29 26.08
C TYR A 688 10.45 -13.66 25.35
N ALA A 689 10.28 -13.47 24.05
CA ALA A 689 11.23 -12.76 23.22
C ALA A 689 10.49 -11.85 22.24
N TRP A 690 11.10 -10.74 21.86
CA TRP A 690 10.46 -9.80 20.95
C TRP A 690 11.46 -9.12 20.03
N THR A 691 10.94 -8.49 18.98
CA THR A 691 11.70 -7.59 18.10
C THR A 691 10.77 -6.55 17.49
N ALA A 692 11.35 -5.61 16.76
CA ALA A 692 10.58 -4.61 16.02
C ALA A 692 11.20 -4.31 14.65
N VAL A 693 10.35 -3.93 13.70
CA VAL A 693 10.77 -3.51 12.35
C VAL A 693 10.06 -2.24 11.95
N GLN A 694 10.84 -1.28 11.42
CA GLN A 694 10.32 -0.05 10.85
C GLN A 694 9.47 -0.37 9.61
N ILE A 695 8.28 0.22 9.52
CA ILE A 695 7.37 0.01 8.39
C ILE A 695 7.71 0.89 7.20
N PHE A 696 8.04 2.15 7.47
CA PHE A 696 8.25 3.16 6.44
C PHE A 696 9.66 3.70 6.42
N LYS A 697 10.15 3.98 5.20
CA LYS A 697 11.32 4.80 4.91
C LYS A 697 10.83 6.02 4.15
N ASP A 698 10.95 7.20 4.76
CA ASP A 698 10.22 8.38 4.31
C ASP A 698 8.73 8.05 4.08
N LYS A 699 8.17 8.37 2.91
CA LYS A 699 6.76 8.11 2.58
C LYS A 699 6.52 6.75 1.89
N TYR A 700 7.49 5.85 1.93
CA TYR A 700 7.45 4.57 1.24
C TYR A 700 7.40 3.42 2.24
N CYS A 701 6.56 2.43 1.96
CA CYS A 701 6.56 1.19 2.75
C CYS A 701 7.74 0.34 2.32
N TYR A 702 8.47 -0.22 3.29
CA TYR A 702 9.42 -1.28 2.96
C TYR A 702 8.69 -2.44 2.28
N THR A 703 9.31 -2.98 1.22
CA THR A 703 8.86 -4.18 0.48
C THR A 703 10.03 -5.16 0.37
N GLU A 704 10.34 -5.81 1.50
CA GLU A 704 11.52 -6.65 1.69
C GLU A 704 11.28 -7.80 2.68
N THR A 705 12.19 -8.78 2.64
CA THR A 705 12.32 -9.83 3.64
C THR A 705 13.45 -9.47 4.60
N PHE A 706 13.18 -9.45 5.90
CA PHE A 706 14.14 -9.12 6.96
C PHE A 706 14.47 -10.34 7.80
N GLN A 707 15.72 -10.43 8.26
CA GLN A 707 16.11 -11.21 9.43
C GLN A 707 16.33 -10.25 10.60
N LEU A 708 15.56 -10.43 11.67
CA LEU A 708 15.57 -9.53 12.82
C LEU A 708 16.07 -10.25 14.07
N PRO A 709 16.99 -9.67 14.85
CA PRO A 709 17.42 -10.28 16.10
C PRO A 709 16.29 -10.23 17.13
N LEU A 710 16.22 -11.25 17.98
CA LEU A 710 15.29 -11.30 19.10
C LEU A 710 15.94 -10.73 20.36
N PHE A 711 15.14 -10.02 21.16
CA PHE A 711 15.49 -9.49 22.46
C PHE A 711 14.80 -10.28 23.56
N GLN A 712 15.47 -10.42 24.71
CA GLN A 712 14.94 -11.06 25.91
C GLN A 712 13.85 -10.19 26.56
N GLY A 713 12.82 -10.82 27.12
CA GLY A 713 11.77 -10.15 27.89
C GLY A 713 10.60 -9.66 27.04
N ALA A 714 9.92 -8.61 27.50
CA ALA A 714 8.77 -8.02 26.84
C ALA A 714 8.98 -6.51 26.56
N PRO A 715 8.36 -5.95 25.50
CA PRO A 715 8.34 -4.51 25.28
C PRO A 715 7.61 -3.77 26.41
N ASN A 716 8.18 -2.66 26.88
CA ASN A 716 7.52 -1.79 27.87
C ASN A 716 7.04 -0.46 27.26
N GLN A 717 6.17 0.25 27.99
CA GLN A 717 5.57 1.50 27.50
C GLN A 717 6.57 2.62 27.19
N GLN A 718 7.68 2.70 27.93
CA GLN A 718 8.71 3.72 27.69
C GLN A 718 9.42 3.47 26.36
N MET A 719 9.79 2.21 26.08
CA MET A 719 10.39 1.81 24.81
C MET A 719 9.46 2.12 23.63
N LEU A 720 8.17 1.80 23.75
CA LEU A 720 7.19 2.08 22.68
C LEU A 720 7.01 3.57 22.42
N LYS A 721 7.03 4.41 23.45
CA LYS A 721 6.99 5.87 23.31
C LYS A 721 8.22 6.43 22.59
N GLN A 722 9.40 5.83 22.80
CA GLN A 722 10.62 6.20 22.08
C GLN A 722 10.59 5.74 20.62
N LEU A 723 10.21 4.49 20.38
CA LEU A 723 10.03 3.93 19.02
C LEU A 723 9.01 4.71 18.19
N ALA A 724 8.05 5.38 18.82
CA ALA A 724 7.11 6.27 18.13
C ALA A 724 7.69 7.65 17.76
N ARG A 725 8.96 7.94 18.07
CA ARG A 725 9.56 9.28 17.91
C ARG A 725 10.91 9.30 17.19
N GLU A 726 11.54 8.16 16.98
CA GLU A 726 12.84 8.08 16.32
C GLU A 726 12.98 6.79 15.48
N PRO A 727 13.95 6.71 14.55
CA PRO A 727 14.12 5.54 13.69
C PRO A 727 14.41 4.25 14.48
N CYS A 728 13.64 3.19 14.18
CA CYS A 728 13.71 1.90 14.89
C CYS A 728 15.13 1.33 14.98
N LYS A 729 15.85 1.27 13.85
CA LYS A 729 17.20 0.68 13.77
C LYS A 729 18.21 1.42 14.65
N GLU A 730 18.25 2.75 14.54
CA GLU A 730 19.16 3.59 15.34
C GLU A 730 18.86 3.46 16.84
N TRP A 731 17.57 3.44 17.20
CA TRP A 731 17.14 3.19 18.57
C TRP A 731 17.62 1.83 19.08
N MET A 732 17.47 0.76 18.29
CA MET A 732 17.93 -0.58 18.67
C MET A 732 19.43 -0.62 18.86
N GLU A 733 20.21 -0.14 17.89
CA GLU A 733 21.68 -0.14 17.95
C GLU A 733 22.19 0.60 19.20
N ARG A 734 21.58 1.75 19.53
CA ARG A 734 21.91 2.52 20.73
C ARG A 734 21.58 1.75 22.01
N ASN A 735 20.41 1.12 22.09
CA ASN A 735 19.98 0.41 23.30
C ASN A 735 20.71 -0.93 23.50
N ILE A 736 21.12 -1.61 22.43
CA ILE A 736 22.02 -2.77 22.50
C ILE A 736 23.37 -2.34 23.07
N ARG A 737 23.95 -1.25 22.54
CA ARG A 737 25.22 -0.70 23.02
C ARG A 737 25.17 -0.28 24.50
N ASN A 738 24.04 0.32 24.91
CA ASN A 738 23.80 0.74 26.29
C ASN A 738 23.37 -0.40 27.21
N ARG A 739 23.25 -1.64 26.70
CA ARG A 739 22.82 -2.84 27.45
C ARG A 739 21.40 -2.76 28.04
N THR A 740 20.57 -1.86 27.54
CA THR A 740 19.14 -1.76 27.89
C THR A 740 18.29 -2.72 27.07
N LEU A 741 18.77 -3.13 25.88
CA LEU A 741 18.25 -4.29 25.14
C LEU A 741 19.26 -5.44 25.21
N LYS A 742 18.79 -6.60 25.66
CA LYS A 742 19.59 -7.83 25.72
C LYS A 742 19.20 -8.73 24.56
N LEU A 743 20.17 -9.05 23.71
CA LEU A 743 19.98 -9.99 22.60
C LEU A 743 19.74 -11.41 23.15
N LEU A 744 18.92 -12.18 22.44
CA LEU A 744 18.81 -13.61 22.60
C LEU A 744 19.81 -14.26 21.63
N ASP A 745 20.84 -14.91 22.17
CA ASP A 745 22.05 -15.28 21.42
C ASP A 745 21.76 -16.14 20.18
N GLY A 746 22.00 -15.53 19.01
CA GLY A 746 21.79 -16.15 17.69
C GLY A 746 20.34 -16.32 17.29
N ALA A 747 19.38 -15.95 18.15
CA ALA A 747 17.96 -16.13 17.90
C ALA A 747 17.38 -14.97 17.09
N SER A 748 16.68 -15.30 16.02
CA SER A 748 16.11 -14.31 15.10
C SER A 748 14.79 -14.76 14.50
N VAL A 749 14.09 -13.83 13.85
CA VAL A 749 12.89 -14.11 13.05
C VAL A 749 13.05 -13.62 11.63
N PHE A 750 12.43 -14.33 10.69
CA PHE A 750 12.29 -13.94 9.30
C PHE A 750 10.91 -13.35 9.04
N ILE A 751 10.89 -12.14 8.51
CA ILE A 751 9.66 -11.38 8.28
C ILE A 751 9.64 -10.86 6.87
N ARG A 752 8.53 -11.05 6.15
CA ARG A 752 8.23 -10.32 4.92
C ARG A 752 7.33 -9.15 5.26
N LEU A 753 7.72 -7.96 4.83
CA LEU A 753 6.96 -6.74 4.98
C LEU A 753 6.77 -6.12 3.60
N CYS A 754 5.55 -5.69 3.27
CA CYS A 754 5.29 -5.00 2.01
C CYS A 754 4.14 -3.99 2.09
N ASP A 755 4.17 -3.03 1.16
CA ASP A 755 2.96 -2.34 0.73
C ASP A 755 1.93 -3.39 0.28
N ALA A 756 0.67 -3.26 0.68
CA ALA A 756 -0.36 -4.27 0.37
C ALA A 756 -0.67 -4.42 -1.14
N ARG A 757 -0.20 -3.49 -1.97
CA ARG A 757 -0.25 -3.55 -3.44
C ARG A 757 0.90 -4.36 -4.05
N ARG A 758 1.85 -4.85 -3.25
CA ARG A 758 3.13 -5.40 -3.70
C ARG A 758 3.47 -6.74 -3.05
N ASP A 759 2.48 -7.44 -2.50
CA ASP A 759 2.69 -8.73 -1.84
C ASP A 759 3.10 -9.85 -2.80
N ASP A 760 2.70 -9.72 -4.05
CA ASP A 760 3.08 -10.58 -5.16
C ASP A 760 4.55 -10.46 -5.57
N GLU A 761 5.28 -9.45 -5.08
CA GLU A 761 6.73 -9.36 -5.28
C GLU A 761 7.53 -10.21 -4.28
N LEU A 762 6.91 -10.62 -3.18
CA LEU A 762 7.54 -11.38 -2.09
C LEU A 762 6.85 -12.74 -1.92
N LEU A 763 6.72 -13.52 -3.01
CA LEU A 763 5.94 -14.77 -3.03
C LEU A 763 6.51 -15.86 -2.11
N TYR A 764 7.83 -16.02 -2.11
CA TYR A 764 8.49 -17.13 -1.43
C TYR A 764 8.84 -16.74 0.02
N ASP A 765 8.47 -17.61 0.96
CA ASP A 765 8.98 -17.54 2.32
C ASP A 765 10.39 -18.12 2.41
N VAL A 766 11.12 -17.73 3.46
CA VAL A 766 12.51 -18.16 3.69
C VAL A 766 12.63 -19.68 3.86
N PRO A 767 11.73 -20.37 4.61
CA PRO A 767 11.79 -21.83 4.73
C PRO A 767 11.65 -22.58 3.39
N ALA A 768 10.86 -22.08 2.44
CA ALA A 768 10.61 -22.74 1.17
C ALA A 768 11.67 -22.45 0.09
N SER A 769 12.46 -21.37 0.22
CA SER A 769 13.43 -21.00 -0.81
C SER A 769 14.69 -20.31 -0.27
N LYS A 770 15.84 -20.88 -0.62
CA LYS A 770 17.16 -20.29 -0.35
C LYS A 770 17.52 -19.12 -1.28
N LEU A 771 16.71 -18.87 -2.32
CA LEU A 771 16.93 -17.76 -3.27
C LEU A 771 16.31 -16.43 -2.79
N VAL A 772 15.65 -16.44 -1.62
CA VAL A 772 15.10 -15.21 -1.03
C VAL A 772 16.24 -14.30 -0.59
N HIS A 773 16.26 -13.08 -1.12
CA HIS A 773 17.15 -12.04 -0.64
C HIS A 773 16.68 -11.58 0.75
N VAL A 774 17.53 -11.76 1.76
CA VAL A 774 17.24 -11.40 3.15
C VAL A 774 18.04 -10.17 3.54
N ASN A 775 17.33 -9.13 3.98
CA ASN A 775 17.90 -7.95 4.59
C ASN A 775 18.31 -8.27 6.05
N VAL A 776 19.60 -8.19 6.33
CA VAL A 776 20.21 -8.46 7.66
C VAL A 776 20.64 -7.16 8.36
N ASP A 777 20.15 -6.00 7.92
CA ASP A 777 20.59 -4.69 8.41
C ASP A 777 20.35 -4.46 9.90
N TYR A 778 19.40 -5.18 10.50
CA TYR A 778 19.11 -5.13 11.93
C TYR A 778 20.04 -6.04 12.76
N ILE A 779 20.79 -6.94 12.12
CA ILE A 779 21.76 -7.81 12.78
C ILE A 779 23.02 -6.98 13.09
N PRO A 780 23.52 -6.99 14.35
CA PRO A 780 24.77 -6.33 14.68
C PRO A 780 25.92 -6.83 13.80
N ARG A 781 26.70 -5.92 13.20
CA ARG A 781 27.70 -6.23 12.16
C ARG A 781 28.72 -7.30 12.56
N ASN A 782 29.04 -7.43 13.84
CA ASN A 782 29.99 -8.39 14.39
C ASN A 782 29.38 -9.75 14.74
N LEU A 783 28.07 -9.95 14.55
CA LEU A 783 27.36 -11.19 14.94
C LEU A 783 26.77 -11.95 13.76
N ALA A 784 26.95 -11.48 12.51
CA ALA A 784 26.34 -12.08 11.32
C ALA A 784 26.56 -13.60 11.19
N GLU A 785 27.75 -14.09 11.55
CA GLU A 785 28.07 -15.52 11.53
C GLU A 785 27.27 -16.36 12.54
N ILE A 786 26.94 -15.80 13.69
CA ILE A 786 26.13 -16.51 14.70
C ILE A 786 24.69 -16.64 14.21
N TYR A 787 24.19 -15.61 13.51
CA TYR A 787 22.83 -15.57 12.97
C TYR A 787 22.66 -16.37 11.67
N SER A 788 23.74 -16.80 11.02
CA SER A 788 23.68 -17.66 9.83
C SER A 788 23.69 -19.15 10.14
N ARG A 789 24.01 -19.54 11.38
CA ARG A 789 24.09 -20.95 11.81
C ARG A 789 22.83 -21.36 12.55
N GLU A 790 22.23 -22.48 12.15
CA GLU A 790 21.02 -23.02 12.79
C GLU A 790 21.36 -24.11 13.82
N ARG A 791 20.70 -24.07 14.98
CA ARG A 791 20.81 -25.07 16.06
C ARG A 791 19.83 -26.21 15.82
N PRO A 792 20.25 -27.47 16.03
CA PRO A 792 19.35 -28.61 15.89
C PRO A 792 18.24 -28.55 16.95
N GLY A 793 17.05 -29.00 16.57
CA GLY A 793 15.89 -29.11 17.45
C GLY A 793 15.08 -30.37 17.17
N ARG A 794 14.15 -30.68 18.06
CA ARG A 794 13.19 -31.78 17.91
C ARG A 794 11.98 -31.27 17.12
N PRO A 795 11.43 -32.07 16.19
CA PRO A 795 10.20 -31.74 15.48
C PRO A 795 9.05 -31.44 16.45
N LEU A 796 8.24 -30.42 16.16
CA LEU A 796 7.11 -30.04 17.01
C LEU A 796 6.05 -31.14 17.10
N GLU A 797 5.87 -31.91 16.03
CA GLU A 797 4.99 -33.08 16.00
C GLU A 797 5.35 -34.12 17.07
N SER A 798 6.63 -34.24 17.43
CA SER A 798 7.08 -35.15 18.51
C SER A 798 6.70 -34.68 19.91
N LEU A 799 6.31 -33.40 20.06
CA LEU A 799 5.83 -32.82 21.32
C LEU A 799 4.31 -32.94 21.47
N ILE A 800 3.60 -33.41 20.44
CA ILE A 800 2.15 -33.55 20.46
C ILE A 800 1.79 -34.73 21.37
N PRO A 801 0.88 -34.55 22.35
CA PRO A 801 0.46 -35.63 23.23
C PRO A 801 -0.13 -36.83 22.49
N PRO A 802 0.12 -38.06 22.97
CA PRO A 802 -0.39 -39.27 22.34
C PRO A 802 -1.94 -39.28 22.32
N GLY A 803 -2.53 -39.78 21.24
CA GLY A 803 -3.97 -39.92 21.09
C GLY A 803 -4.70 -38.72 20.46
N LYS A 804 -3.98 -37.66 20.06
CA LYS A 804 -4.55 -36.57 19.24
C LYS A 804 -3.97 -36.56 17.83
N SER A 805 -4.80 -36.21 16.86
CA SER A 805 -4.28 -35.84 15.55
C SER A 805 -3.56 -34.49 15.65
N SER A 806 -2.52 -34.32 14.83
CA SER A 806 -1.73 -33.09 14.77
C SER A 806 -2.63 -31.86 14.54
N GLU A 807 -3.54 -31.95 13.57
CA GLU A 807 -4.47 -30.86 13.23
C GLU A 807 -5.36 -30.43 14.41
N GLN A 808 -6.01 -31.38 15.10
CA GLN A 808 -6.89 -31.06 16.24
C GLN A 808 -6.12 -30.43 17.40
N PHE A 809 -4.89 -30.89 17.63
CA PHE A 809 -4.05 -30.34 18.68
C PHE A 809 -3.65 -28.89 18.35
N MET A 810 -3.20 -28.63 17.13
CA MET A 810 -2.77 -27.30 16.69
C MET A 810 -3.92 -26.28 16.71
N GLU A 811 -5.14 -26.69 16.32
CA GLU A 811 -6.34 -25.86 16.42
C GLU A 811 -6.66 -25.50 17.88
N GLY A 812 -6.57 -26.47 18.79
CA GLY A 812 -6.76 -26.23 20.22
C GLY A 812 -5.70 -25.29 20.79
N LEU A 813 -4.44 -25.50 20.41
CA LEU A 813 -3.29 -24.73 20.87
C LEU A 813 -3.43 -23.24 20.52
N LYS A 814 -3.77 -22.90 19.27
CA LYS A 814 -3.92 -21.49 18.85
C LYS A 814 -5.10 -20.79 19.55
N VAL A 815 -6.22 -21.48 19.76
CA VAL A 815 -7.39 -20.92 20.47
C VAL A 815 -7.04 -20.64 21.94
N LYS A 816 -6.33 -21.58 22.58
CA LYS A 816 -5.91 -21.42 23.97
C LYS A 816 -4.86 -20.33 24.13
N PHE A 817 -3.91 -20.22 23.21
CA PHE A 817 -2.93 -19.14 23.22
C PHE A 817 -3.58 -17.76 23.17
N LYS A 818 -4.51 -17.54 22.23
CA LYS A 818 -5.28 -16.28 22.17
C LYS A 818 -5.95 -15.95 23.50
N SER A 819 -6.61 -16.94 24.11
CA SER A 819 -7.27 -16.77 25.41
C SER A 819 -6.29 -16.41 26.52
N LEU A 820 -5.11 -17.03 26.56
CA LEU A 820 -4.06 -16.73 27.54
C LEU A 820 -3.52 -15.31 27.38
N VAL A 821 -3.26 -14.88 26.14
CA VAL A 821 -2.76 -13.53 25.83
C VAL A 821 -3.79 -12.45 26.16
N TYR A 822 -5.07 -12.67 25.84
CA TYR A 822 -6.13 -11.72 26.23
C TYR A 822 -6.34 -11.68 27.75
N LYS A 823 -6.17 -12.80 28.45
CA LYS A 823 -6.23 -12.82 29.91
C LYS A 823 -5.11 -11.99 30.55
N LEU A 824 -3.87 -12.09 30.04
CA LEU A 824 -2.76 -11.22 30.48
C LEU A 824 -3.09 -9.72 30.30
N TYR A 825 -3.84 -9.39 29.25
CA TYR A 825 -4.31 -8.04 28.99
C TYR A 825 -5.39 -7.59 30.00
N GLU A 826 -6.39 -8.43 30.27
CA GLU A 826 -7.50 -8.10 31.18
C GLU A 826 -7.05 -7.93 32.63
N GLU A 827 -6.01 -8.67 33.05
CA GLU A 827 -5.49 -8.64 34.41
C GLU A 827 -4.51 -7.48 34.67
N GLY A 828 -4.19 -6.63 33.66
CA GLY A 828 -3.29 -5.48 33.83
C GLY A 828 -1.81 -5.84 34.11
N ASN A 829 -1.46 -7.12 34.01
CA ASN A 829 -0.16 -7.68 34.43
C ASN A 829 1.02 -7.33 33.49
N MET A 830 0.78 -6.67 32.36
CA MET A 830 1.85 -6.18 31.46
C MET A 830 2.45 -4.85 31.91
N SER A 831 1.82 -4.15 32.88
CA SER A 831 2.26 -2.81 33.35
C SER A 831 3.31 -2.87 34.47
N ASN A 832 3.49 -4.04 35.11
CA ASN A 832 4.26 -4.20 36.34
C ASN A 832 5.61 -4.91 36.16
N ASN A 833 6.05 -5.20 34.92
CA ASN A 833 7.32 -5.86 34.63
C ASN A 833 8.24 -5.03 33.72
#